data_AF-A0A7S0PPW9-F1
#
_entry.id   AF-A0A7S0PPW9-F1
#
_cell.length_a   1.000
_cell.length_b   1.000
_cell.length_c   1.000
_cell.angle_alpha   90.00
_cell.angle_beta   90.00
_cell.angle_gamma   90.00
#
_symmetry.space_group_name_H-M   'P 1'
#
loop_
_entity.id
_entity.type
_entity.pdbx_description
1 polymer ?
#
loop_
_entity_poly.entity_id
_entity_poly.type
_entity_poly.pdbx_seq_one_letter_code
_entity_poly.pdbx_strand_id
1 'polypeptide(L)'
;PRGALIATAARVDGEKSDRVVFYERNGLRRGEFALPGDAHVDALAWSADSQCLGVVVAYSSANDDVIAQRAVQIWTRSNMHWYLKHETRYGAEEGVVRIEWDVERGETLRCFTASGILERKQLYWDTTTSDVGTCAVIDGDVLMLTPMFRTPVPPPLCAARAIFDAPIVAAAFSPFSGDVERVAALLSTGALALVSSVASTDWERTADEFADSERAATWVRWNACEIPGETLVVDDLALAVKSGAALEHIAWVDDDHVAVALSYDEYSRCEIWIVPVRADAHGALSKRMVPEAVGAMTTSGRGAACAIARDSSHVYVVRSSDAVANGGETLANAVRVVANTSAESYSSGDKIIVARGGVVSSLLAERREPTLVTLDARGHLKIGDILIASAVTSFALHMSPADGCAVTTANASAAVMAPPKTAVDEGEPTTRVAYVTRAHQLFVAEVDDVIANGARARTHAVVAEDDAHIGNWLSERSAADGARMGELTFDDLHLRMRRAMRPDAAKTDADATKRHVEDGARIVACAPGSTSVVLQMPRGNLETVAPKALVLPAVACALRAGRYADAYALAAKQRVDLNLIVDYGWPNFIDAAEAFVRDVNSADAIMELLEALDDVDVTAKGGIYEELARLYPPRVTTPTDAGDDDCSTTQSKTDKVCVAIRRAIEAHDAGGRWELAALTSYAAGDAPDLSAALRRVAVLREIELAHATQNTLNVDTRRGARDESVNAAVALKHLLFLVGGPTLYAAALGTYDLSLAYLVAQHAHMDPGEYVPELQHLQSMREHERRAEVAKRLRRVDEAITEYLLDGDVERAGELAKDHKLFPHALAEAARLNLKDARTALLLKHADALSVAMRFDDAAVARLAAGDVSGALDEYRSATSWRQAMTLAARLNVDPKAMRDIAEELCESLVMTDPLSAARVASTHLKDVDRAVDCFILAKAWRDATSCAYADNRGDLMQTTIAPAAAGAAEEHIETFKENKARSEKYVARLKDLRRRRREASSLGAADWSALGGRPKSGQYDGGDGDDFDDGASDAPSLASDMSAYTDRTGLTSVASGTSSAASTVGGRKSKKKKDKKGKKNRSGLRAGSPTEERDLAMHVLSLAPMAKTLEEVGELLELLVLLGHEGDARTLQRVASEAVDAHDASKIDAQTSLDELMAIAKDKGEKLDAFTPTDAGAGGVEWKWTALKSIKKTVQSTVVKG
;
A
#
# COMPACT_ATOMS: atom_id res chain seq x y z
N PRO A 1 49.18 -6.76 -5.64
CA PRO A 1 49.00 -5.34 -6.06
C PRO A 1 48.48 -5.25 -7.50
N ARG A 2 47.65 -4.24 -7.80
CA ARG A 2 47.00 -4.04 -9.13
C ARG A 2 47.98 -3.66 -10.24
N GLY A 3 49.19 -3.23 -9.88
CA GLY A 3 50.30 -2.98 -10.81
C GLY A 3 50.07 -1.84 -11.80
N ALA A 4 49.19 -0.89 -11.48
CA ALA A 4 48.89 0.27 -12.34
C ALA A 4 49.90 1.42 -12.17
N LEU A 5 50.52 1.53 -10.98
CA LEU A 5 51.48 2.57 -10.64
C LEU A 5 52.76 1.93 -10.07
N ILE A 6 53.91 2.51 -10.41
CA ILE A 6 55.22 2.26 -9.83
C ILE A 6 55.55 3.47 -8.96
N ALA A 7 55.78 3.25 -7.66
CA ALA A 7 56.16 4.30 -6.71
C ALA A 7 57.69 4.33 -6.57
N THR A 8 58.29 5.52 -6.59
CA THR A 8 59.72 5.71 -6.37
C THR A 8 59.96 6.96 -5.53
N ALA A 9 61.04 6.95 -4.76
CA ALA A 9 61.56 8.16 -4.15
C ALA A 9 62.18 9.05 -5.22
N ALA A 10 62.01 10.37 -5.09
CA ALA A 10 62.69 11.38 -5.88
C ALA A 10 63.10 12.53 -4.97
N ARG A 11 64.34 13.00 -5.14
CA ARG A 11 64.84 14.21 -4.48
C ARG A 11 64.80 15.36 -5.48
N VAL A 12 64.20 16.47 -5.08
CA VAL A 12 64.14 17.69 -5.89
C VAL A 12 65.19 18.66 -5.36
N ASP A 13 66.05 19.17 -6.24
CA ASP A 13 67.10 20.11 -5.86
C ASP A 13 66.50 21.36 -5.20
N GLY A 14 66.91 21.65 -3.97
CA GLY A 14 66.44 22.79 -3.18
C GLY A 14 65.29 22.50 -2.21
N GLU A 15 64.70 21.31 -2.25
CA GLU A 15 63.76 20.84 -1.22
C GLU A 15 64.49 20.01 -0.15
N LYS A 16 64.09 20.18 1.11
CA LYS A 16 64.68 19.44 2.24
C LYS A 16 64.22 17.97 2.25
N SER A 17 62.94 17.77 1.96
CA SER A 17 62.28 16.47 2.05
C SER A 17 62.27 15.75 0.70
N ASP A 18 62.35 14.42 0.74
CA ASP A 18 62.13 13.60 -0.45
C ASP A 18 60.64 13.63 -0.86
N ARG A 19 60.38 13.35 -2.14
CA ARG A 19 59.04 13.14 -2.71
C ARG A 19 58.84 11.68 -3.10
N VAL A 20 57.59 11.24 -3.10
CA VAL A 20 57.19 9.98 -3.73
C VAL A 20 56.55 10.30 -5.07
N VAL A 21 57.16 9.79 -6.15
CA VAL A 21 56.71 10.01 -7.53
C VAL A 21 56.14 8.71 -8.10
N PHE A 22 55.05 8.83 -8.86
CA PHE A 22 54.35 7.71 -9.47
C PHE A 22 54.52 7.67 -10.98
N TYR A 23 54.87 6.50 -11.49
CA TYR A 23 54.99 6.22 -12.92
C TYR A 23 54.01 5.12 -13.35
N GLU A 24 53.55 5.20 -14.60
CA GLU A 24 52.86 4.09 -15.26
C GLU A 24 53.86 3.06 -15.81
N ARG A 25 53.35 1.90 -16.24
CA ARG A 25 54.17 0.85 -16.87
C ARG A 25 54.87 1.30 -18.16
N ASN A 26 54.35 2.31 -18.84
CA ASN A 26 54.96 2.90 -20.03
C ASN A 26 56.08 3.90 -19.70
N GLY A 27 56.38 4.12 -18.41
CA GLY A 27 57.41 5.07 -17.95
C GLY A 27 56.94 6.53 -17.84
N LEU A 28 55.66 6.83 -18.10
CA LEU A 28 55.12 8.19 -17.95
C LEU A 28 54.82 8.49 -16.48
N ARG A 29 55.20 9.70 -16.04
CA ARG A 29 54.90 10.21 -14.71
C ARG A 29 53.41 10.58 -14.61
N ARG A 30 52.75 10.14 -13.53
CA ARG A 30 51.29 10.28 -13.33
C ARG A 30 50.88 11.06 -12.08
N GLY A 31 51.79 11.27 -11.14
CA GLY A 31 51.53 12.07 -9.93
C GLY A 31 52.69 12.02 -8.95
N GLU A 32 52.56 12.75 -7.86
CA GLU A 32 53.53 12.80 -6.77
C GLU A 32 52.89 13.31 -5.47
N PHE A 33 53.57 13.11 -4.34
CA PHE A 33 53.36 13.84 -3.10
C PHE A 33 54.68 14.07 -2.38
N ALA A 34 54.75 15.11 -1.54
CA ALA A 34 55.90 15.42 -0.69
C ALA A 34 55.74 14.81 0.71
N LEU A 35 56.86 14.41 1.32
CA LEU A 35 56.85 13.95 2.71
C LEU A 35 56.81 15.13 3.69
N PRO A 36 56.09 15.03 4.81
CA PRO A 36 56.06 16.07 5.84
C PRO A 36 57.38 16.14 6.62
N GLY A 37 57.81 17.35 6.98
CA GLY A 37 59.07 17.59 7.70
C GLY A 37 60.33 17.26 6.90
N ASP A 38 61.51 17.36 7.51
CA ASP A 38 62.80 17.03 6.86
C ASP A 38 63.03 15.51 6.82
N ALA A 39 62.39 14.86 5.84
CA ALA A 39 62.26 13.41 5.77
C ALA A 39 62.86 12.82 4.48
N HIS A 40 63.55 11.69 4.63
CA HIS A 40 64.13 10.92 3.53
C HIS A 40 63.49 9.53 3.41
N VAL A 41 63.31 9.01 2.19
CA VAL A 41 62.68 7.70 1.97
C VAL A 41 63.69 6.57 2.14
N ASP A 42 63.49 5.70 3.14
CA ASP A 42 64.28 4.48 3.35
C ASP A 42 63.70 3.28 2.60
N ALA A 43 62.37 3.15 2.52
CA ALA A 43 61.70 2.04 1.84
C ALA A 43 60.26 2.37 1.45
N LEU A 44 59.76 1.69 0.40
CA LEU A 44 58.39 1.77 -0.09
C LEU A 44 57.81 0.36 -0.23
N ALA A 45 56.56 0.15 0.21
CA ALA A 45 55.88 -1.13 0.06
C ALA A 45 54.37 -0.95 -0.17
N TRP A 46 53.83 -1.62 -1.18
CA TRP A 46 52.39 -1.63 -1.46
C TRP A 46 51.68 -2.76 -0.73
N SER A 47 50.49 -2.46 -0.21
CA SER A 47 49.50 -3.46 0.21
C SER A 47 49.10 -4.39 -0.95
N ALA A 48 48.65 -5.60 -0.60
CA ALA A 48 48.26 -6.62 -1.57
C ALA A 48 47.14 -6.16 -2.53
N ASP A 49 46.19 -5.35 -2.05
CA ASP A 49 45.07 -4.79 -2.82
C ASP A 49 45.36 -3.42 -3.45
N SER A 50 46.52 -2.82 -3.14
CA SER A 50 46.97 -1.49 -3.59
C SER A 50 46.15 -0.31 -3.06
N GLN A 51 45.45 -0.48 -1.94
CA GLN A 51 44.74 0.63 -1.27
C GLN A 51 45.67 1.49 -0.41
N CYS A 52 46.68 0.86 0.21
CA CYS A 52 47.67 1.51 1.06
C CYS A 52 49.09 1.41 0.48
N LEU A 53 49.86 2.49 0.62
CA LEU A 53 51.30 2.57 0.39
C LEU A 53 51.99 2.82 1.73
N GLY A 54 52.81 1.87 2.18
CA GLY A 54 53.69 2.05 3.33
C GLY A 54 54.98 2.74 2.90
N VAL A 55 55.37 3.79 3.62
CA VAL A 55 56.59 4.55 3.38
C VAL A 55 57.40 4.56 4.67
N VAL A 56 58.63 4.04 4.64
CA VAL A 56 59.58 4.17 5.74
C VAL A 56 60.37 5.44 5.51
N VAL A 57 60.33 6.34 6.48
CA VAL A 57 61.03 7.62 6.43
C VAL A 57 62.08 7.73 7.53
N ALA A 58 63.18 8.41 7.22
CA ALA A 58 64.20 8.81 8.18
C ALA A 58 64.17 10.34 8.32
N TYR A 59 64.04 10.83 9.54
CA TYR A 59 64.07 12.25 9.86
C TYR A 59 65.48 12.71 10.19
N SER A 60 65.90 13.81 9.56
CA SER A 60 67.19 14.44 9.80
C SER A 60 67.19 15.22 11.12
N SER A 61 68.30 15.15 11.87
CA SER A 61 68.51 16.02 13.03
C SER A 61 68.83 17.45 12.59
N ALA A 62 68.62 18.43 13.48
CA ALA A 62 68.99 19.83 13.23
C ALA A 62 70.48 20.06 12.94
N ASN A 63 71.34 19.08 13.22
CA ASN A 63 72.71 18.99 12.71
C ASN A 63 72.73 17.90 11.62
N ASP A 64 72.80 18.31 10.35
CA ASP A 64 72.61 17.56 9.08
C ASP A 64 73.35 16.20 8.87
N ASP A 65 74.01 15.62 9.87
CA ASP A 65 74.81 14.39 9.73
C ASP A 65 74.33 13.19 10.59
N VAL A 66 73.26 13.32 11.39
CA VAL A 66 72.75 12.22 12.24
C VAL A 66 71.25 12.00 12.04
N ILE A 67 70.85 10.77 11.70
CA ILE A 67 69.43 10.36 11.66
C ILE A 67 68.87 10.44 13.08
N ALA A 68 67.90 11.32 13.30
CA ALA A 68 67.31 11.55 14.61
C ALA A 68 66.25 10.51 14.97
N GLN A 69 65.44 10.10 13.99
CA GLN A 69 64.29 9.23 14.20
C GLN A 69 63.88 8.56 12.89
N ARG A 70 63.30 7.35 12.95
CA ARG A 70 62.63 6.74 11.79
C ARG A 70 61.14 6.66 12.02
N ALA A 71 60.36 6.66 10.95
CA ALA A 71 58.93 6.46 11.04
C ALA A 71 58.39 5.59 9.91
N VAL A 72 57.26 4.95 10.16
CA VAL A 72 56.47 4.22 9.16
C VAL A 72 55.20 5.01 8.94
N GLN A 73 55.04 5.51 7.73
CA GLN A 73 53.88 6.27 7.27
C GLN A 73 52.97 5.39 6.40
N ILE A 74 51.67 5.54 6.58
CA ILE A 74 50.64 4.85 5.79
C ILE A 74 49.89 5.87 4.94
N TRP A 75 50.10 5.77 3.63
CA TRP A 75 49.51 6.64 2.63
C TRP A 75 48.37 5.93 1.90
N THR A 76 47.28 6.65 1.64
CA THR A 76 46.12 6.16 0.89
C THR A 76 45.74 7.14 -0.19
N ARG A 77 45.01 6.70 -1.23
CA ARG A 77 44.64 7.57 -2.35
C ARG A 77 43.13 7.55 -2.58
N SER A 78 42.52 8.72 -2.63
CA SER A 78 41.12 8.92 -3.03
C SER A 78 40.99 10.22 -3.82
N ASN A 79 40.07 10.29 -4.80
CA ASN A 79 39.90 11.45 -5.70
C ASN A 79 41.23 12.01 -6.26
N MET A 80 42.17 11.12 -6.61
CA MET A 80 43.52 11.43 -7.11
C MET A 80 44.43 12.19 -6.13
N HIS A 81 44.00 12.43 -4.89
CA HIS A 81 44.80 13.00 -3.81
C HIS A 81 45.36 11.90 -2.91
N TRP A 82 46.57 12.11 -2.41
CA TRP A 82 47.26 11.20 -1.50
C TRP A 82 47.18 11.72 -0.08
N TYR A 83 46.61 10.91 0.81
CA TYR A 83 46.42 11.25 2.21
C TYR A 83 47.39 10.46 3.09
N LEU A 84 48.14 11.15 3.94
CA LEU A 84 48.88 10.51 5.02
C LEU A 84 47.91 10.22 6.17
N LYS A 85 47.55 8.95 6.37
CA LYS A 85 46.51 8.55 7.34
C LYS A 85 47.03 8.19 8.71
N HIS A 86 48.28 7.77 8.80
CA HIS A 86 48.87 7.31 10.06
C HIS A 86 50.39 7.33 9.98
N GLU A 87 51.05 7.66 11.09
CA GLU A 87 52.49 7.61 11.25
C GLU A 87 52.84 6.96 12.59
N THR A 88 53.70 5.93 12.56
CA THR A 88 54.33 5.38 13.77
C THR A 88 55.80 5.77 13.77
N ARG A 89 56.27 6.39 14.86
CA ARG A 89 57.68 6.77 15.02
C ARG A 89 58.44 5.76 15.89
N TYR A 90 59.70 5.54 15.55
CA TYR A 90 60.62 4.64 16.26
C TYR A 90 61.83 5.46 16.72
N GLY A 91 62.26 5.25 17.96
CA GLY A 91 63.45 5.93 18.50
C GLY A 91 64.72 5.61 17.71
N ALA A 92 65.76 6.42 17.88
CA ALA A 92 67.02 6.24 17.14
C ALA A 92 67.69 4.90 17.46
N GLU A 93 67.52 4.42 18.69
CA GLU A 93 68.02 3.16 19.24
C GLU A 93 67.48 1.92 18.51
N GLU A 94 66.31 2.02 17.88
CA GLU A 94 65.69 0.92 17.12
C GLU A 94 66.42 0.63 15.80
N GLY A 95 67.29 1.54 15.35
CA GLY A 95 68.07 1.38 14.14
C GLY A 95 67.19 1.35 12.89
N VAL A 96 67.52 0.48 11.93
CA VAL A 96 66.83 0.42 10.62
C VAL A 96 65.45 -0.22 10.78
N VAL A 97 64.43 0.42 10.21
CA VAL A 97 63.06 -0.09 10.19
C VAL A 97 62.75 -0.68 8.81
N ARG A 98 62.10 -1.85 8.78
CA ARG A 98 61.62 -2.52 7.56
C ARG A 98 60.14 -2.81 7.70
N ILE A 99 59.44 -2.86 6.57
CA ILE A 99 58.01 -3.14 6.52
C ILE A 99 57.70 -4.22 5.49
N GLU A 100 56.69 -5.03 5.78
CA GLU A 100 56.16 -6.04 4.87
C GLU A 100 54.63 -6.13 5.02
N TRP A 101 53.90 -5.93 3.92
CA TRP A 101 52.46 -6.16 3.89
C TRP A 101 52.16 -7.64 3.82
N ASP A 102 51.07 -8.07 4.47
CA ASP A 102 50.58 -9.42 4.31
C ASP A 102 50.14 -9.70 2.87
N VAL A 103 50.49 -10.87 2.36
CA VAL A 103 50.29 -11.26 0.96
C VAL A 103 48.83 -11.53 0.62
N GLU A 104 48.00 -11.91 1.61
CA GLU A 104 46.57 -12.18 1.44
C GLU A 104 45.71 -11.07 2.05
N ARG A 105 46.12 -10.53 3.20
CA ARG A 105 45.35 -9.55 3.96
C ARG A 105 45.90 -8.14 3.77
N GLY A 106 45.39 -7.40 2.78
CA GLY A 106 45.84 -6.05 2.42
C GLY A 106 45.87 -5.03 3.57
N GLU A 107 45.12 -5.26 4.64
CA GLU A 107 45.04 -4.42 5.85
C GLU A 107 46.03 -4.82 6.96
N THR A 108 46.88 -5.83 6.76
CA THR A 108 47.88 -6.26 7.76
C THR A 108 49.29 -5.85 7.33
N LEU A 109 49.96 -5.06 8.17
CA LEU A 109 51.34 -4.61 8.00
C LEU A 109 52.22 -5.19 9.10
N ARG A 110 53.40 -5.70 8.74
CA ARG A 110 54.44 -6.13 9.68
C ARG A 110 55.57 -5.12 9.64
N CYS A 111 56.03 -4.68 10.81
CA CYS A 111 57.19 -3.80 10.97
C CYS A 111 58.28 -4.52 11.76
N PHE A 112 59.53 -4.35 11.34
CA PHE A 112 60.70 -4.99 11.94
C PHE A 112 61.77 -3.93 12.19
N THR A 113 62.34 -3.88 13.39
CA THR A 113 63.44 -2.98 13.73
C THR A 113 64.77 -3.75 13.84
N ALA A 114 65.90 -3.03 13.76
CA ALA A 114 67.22 -3.65 13.88
C ALA A 114 67.55 -4.09 15.31
N SER A 115 66.88 -3.51 16.32
CA SER A 115 66.97 -3.95 17.73
C SER A 115 66.29 -5.31 17.96
N GLY A 116 65.42 -5.74 17.04
CA GLY A 116 64.69 -7.01 17.10
C GLY A 116 63.20 -6.90 17.40
N ILE A 117 62.62 -5.69 17.43
CA ILE A 117 61.17 -5.52 17.60
C ILE A 117 60.44 -6.02 16.34
N LEU A 118 59.38 -6.79 16.57
CA LEU A 118 58.45 -7.27 15.55
C LEU A 118 57.03 -6.83 15.91
N GLU A 119 56.52 -5.85 15.15
CA GLU A 119 55.15 -5.37 15.29
C GLU A 119 54.27 -5.89 14.16
N ARG A 120 53.02 -6.22 14.50
CA ARG A 120 51.95 -6.50 13.54
C ARG A 120 50.85 -5.47 13.71
N LYS A 121 50.70 -4.59 12.72
CA LYS A 121 49.62 -3.58 12.66
C LYS A 121 48.48 -4.13 11.79
N GLN A 122 47.26 -4.10 12.34
CA GLN A 122 46.05 -4.45 11.61
C GLN A 122 45.22 -3.18 11.46
N LEU A 123 45.04 -2.75 10.21
CA LEU A 123 44.41 -1.47 9.87
C LEU A 123 42.92 -1.64 9.65
N TYR A 124 42.14 -0.63 10.02
CA TYR A 124 40.72 -0.57 9.77
C TYR A 124 40.32 0.85 9.40
N TRP A 125 39.21 0.97 8.66
CA TRP A 125 38.63 2.27 8.33
C TRP A 125 37.66 2.69 9.43
N ASP A 126 37.90 3.87 9.99
CA ASP A 126 36.97 4.53 10.90
C ASP A 126 36.65 5.96 10.40
N THR A 127 35.43 6.43 10.68
CA THR A 127 34.97 7.75 10.30
C THR A 127 34.85 8.65 11.52
N THR A 128 35.68 9.68 11.63
CA THR A 128 35.59 10.67 12.71
C THR A 128 34.57 11.75 12.36
N THR A 129 33.37 11.65 12.95
CA THR A 129 32.27 12.59 12.75
C THR A 129 31.79 13.10 14.11
N SER A 130 31.50 14.41 14.20
CA SER A 130 30.94 15.02 15.40
C SER A 130 29.47 14.65 15.60
N ASP A 131 28.95 14.92 16.80
CA ASP A 131 27.54 14.71 17.12
C ASP A 131 26.59 15.46 16.20
N VAL A 132 26.99 16.60 15.62
CA VAL A 132 26.16 17.43 14.73
C VAL A 132 26.51 17.26 13.24
N GLY A 133 27.39 16.31 12.91
CA GLY A 133 27.66 15.88 11.53
C GLY A 133 28.85 16.55 10.84
N THR A 134 29.78 17.16 11.56
CA THR A 134 31.06 17.62 11.02
C THR A 134 32.02 16.46 10.89
N CYS A 135 32.54 16.21 9.68
CA CYS A 135 33.53 15.17 9.43
C CYS A 135 34.95 15.72 9.52
N ALA A 136 35.84 14.94 10.12
CA ALA A 136 37.27 15.20 10.19
C ALA A 136 38.05 14.15 9.41
N VAL A 137 38.90 14.60 8.48
CA VAL A 137 39.74 13.74 7.65
C VAL A 137 41.21 14.06 7.92
N ILE A 138 41.95 13.07 8.42
CA ILE A 138 43.40 13.20 8.64
C ILE A 138 44.13 13.21 7.29
N ASP A 139 45.02 14.18 7.11
CA ASP A 139 46.01 14.26 6.04
C ASP A 139 47.35 14.78 6.60
N GLY A 140 48.14 13.86 7.15
CA GLY A 140 49.41 14.18 7.78
C GLY A 140 49.23 15.07 8.98
N ASP A 141 49.87 16.23 8.95
CA ASP A 141 49.82 17.28 9.97
C ASP A 141 48.60 18.21 9.82
N VAL A 142 47.68 17.91 8.90
CA VAL A 142 46.45 18.66 8.67
C VAL A 142 45.22 17.82 8.97
N LEU A 143 44.29 18.38 9.75
CA LEU A 143 42.94 17.84 9.94
C LEU A 143 41.95 18.65 9.10
N MET A 144 41.41 18.03 8.06
CA MET A 144 40.43 18.64 7.16
C MET A 144 39.02 18.49 7.73
N LEU A 145 38.32 19.60 7.92
CA LEU A 145 37.02 19.67 8.58
C LEU A 145 35.93 20.04 7.58
N THR A 146 34.82 19.31 7.58
CA THR A 146 33.67 19.56 6.68
C THR A 146 32.34 19.37 7.43
N PRO A 147 31.62 20.46 7.75
CA PRO A 147 30.26 20.42 8.28
C PRO A 147 29.25 19.92 7.23
N MET A 148 28.98 18.61 7.19
CA MET A 148 28.30 17.95 6.06
C MET A 148 26.87 18.44 5.81
N PHE A 149 26.16 18.87 6.86
CA PHE A 149 24.77 19.33 6.77
C PHE A 149 24.61 20.84 6.58
N ARG A 150 25.72 21.59 6.59
CA ARG A 150 25.76 23.00 6.23
C ARG A 150 26.31 23.18 4.81
N THR A 151 27.50 22.63 4.57
CA THR A 151 28.20 22.72 3.29
C THR A 151 28.93 21.40 3.01
N PRO A 152 28.32 20.45 2.25
CA PRO A 152 28.95 19.18 1.92
C PRO A 152 30.04 19.37 0.85
N VAL A 153 31.20 19.87 1.26
CA VAL A 153 32.36 20.09 0.39
C VAL A 153 32.94 18.74 -0.04
N PRO A 154 33.12 18.47 -1.35
CA PRO A 154 33.61 17.18 -1.82
C PRO A 154 35.12 17.02 -1.57
N PRO A 155 35.60 15.83 -1.12
CA PRO A 155 37.03 15.55 -1.03
C PRO A 155 37.73 15.69 -2.40
N PRO A 156 39.00 16.13 -2.50
CA PRO A 156 39.91 16.44 -1.40
C PRO A 156 39.73 17.82 -0.76
N LEU A 157 38.77 18.62 -1.24
CA LEU A 157 38.48 19.91 -0.62
C LEU A 157 37.80 19.70 0.74
N CYS A 158 37.89 20.72 1.58
CA CYS A 158 37.27 20.77 2.90
C CYS A 158 36.85 22.20 3.23
N ALA A 159 36.01 22.37 4.25
CA ALA A 159 35.56 23.69 4.68
C ALA A 159 36.62 24.46 5.50
N ALA A 160 37.40 23.75 6.33
CA ALA A 160 38.50 24.34 7.11
C ALA A 160 39.66 23.34 7.28
N ARG A 161 40.88 23.84 7.47
CA ARG A 161 42.10 23.04 7.68
C ARG A 161 42.71 23.37 9.03
N ALA A 162 42.66 22.45 9.99
CA ALA A 162 43.40 22.62 11.23
C ALA A 162 44.83 22.09 11.06
N ILE A 163 45.83 22.92 11.37
CA ILE A 163 47.25 22.62 11.14
C ILE A 163 47.95 22.34 12.45
N PHE A 164 48.78 21.30 12.46
CA PHE A 164 49.53 20.84 13.62
C PHE A 164 51.03 20.75 13.32
N ASP A 165 51.85 20.63 14.35
CA ASP A 165 53.31 20.61 14.21
C ASP A 165 53.87 19.23 13.80
N ALA A 166 53.04 18.19 13.76
CA ALA A 166 53.42 16.83 13.41
C ALA A 166 52.23 16.02 12.87
N PRO A 167 52.48 14.92 12.13
CA PRO A 167 51.43 14.06 11.61
C PRO A 167 50.49 13.54 12.71
N ILE A 168 49.18 13.58 12.45
CA ILE A 168 48.11 13.16 13.35
C ILE A 168 47.98 11.63 13.31
N VAL A 169 47.90 11.02 14.48
CA VAL A 169 47.70 9.58 14.69
C VAL A 169 46.22 9.24 14.83
N ALA A 170 45.50 10.03 15.62
CA ALA A 170 44.08 9.85 15.87
C ALA A 170 43.42 11.20 16.22
N ALA A 171 42.13 11.34 15.94
CA ALA A 171 41.35 12.53 16.29
C ALA A 171 39.96 12.15 16.80
N ALA A 172 39.44 12.90 17.77
CA ALA A 172 38.11 12.70 18.33
C ALA A 172 37.42 14.04 18.62
N PHE A 173 36.13 14.14 18.26
CA PHE A 173 35.29 15.27 18.62
C PHE A 173 34.83 15.18 20.08
N SER A 174 34.75 16.32 20.76
CA SER A 174 34.09 16.42 22.05
C SER A 174 32.59 16.23 21.88
N PRO A 175 31.88 15.71 22.91
CA PRO A 175 30.43 15.80 22.95
C PRO A 175 29.98 17.24 22.68
N PHE A 176 28.94 17.42 21.86
CA PHE A 176 28.51 18.78 21.54
C PHE A 176 27.80 19.43 22.74
N SER A 177 28.33 20.56 23.20
CA SER A 177 27.84 21.25 24.40
C SER A 177 26.74 22.28 24.13
N GLY A 178 26.59 22.74 22.88
CA GLY A 178 25.61 23.77 22.46
C GLY A 178 26.25 24.98 21.77
N ASP A 179 27.49 25.30 22.14
CA ASP A 179 28.12 26.58 21.77
C ASP A 179 29.18 26.45 20.66
N VAL A 180 30.07 25.46 20.77
CA VAL A 180 31.17 25.23 19.82
C VAL A 180 31.45 23.73 19.70
N GLU A 181 31.94 23.31 18.53
CA GLU A 181 32.55 22.00 18.35
C GLU A 181 34.03 22.05 18.73
N ARG A 182 34.55 21.01 19.38
CA ARG A 182 35.99 20.86 19.61
C ARG A 182 36.45 19.52 19.11
N VAL A 183 37.67 19.46 18.59
CA VAL A 183 38.32 18.22 18.21
C VAL A 183 39.71 18.18 18.84
N ALA A 184 40.02 17.02 19.43
CA ALA A 184 41.34 16.72 19.96
C ALA A 184 42.10 15.88 18.92
N ALA A 185 43.34 16.26 18.64
CA ALA A 185 44.24 15.56 17.74
C ALA A 185 45.44 15.04 18.53
N LEU A 186 45.69 13.74 18.44
CA LEU A 186 46.86 13.09 19.00
C LEU A 186 47.95 13.04 17.92
N LEU A 187 49.09 13.68 18.16
CA LEU A 187 50.17 13.78 17.20
C LEU A 187 51.17 12.62 17.35
N SER A 188 51.86 12.27 16.27
CA SER A 188 52.87 11.20 16.20
C SER A 188 54.09 11.43 17.09
N THR A 189 54.31 12.67 17.53
CA THR A 189 55.34 13.05 18.52
C THR A 189 54.92 12.78 19.97
N GLY A 190 53.65 12.44 20.19
CA GLY A 190 53.02 12.30 21.51
C GLY A 190 52.41 13.58 22.06
N ALA A 191 52.48 14.70 21.33
CA ALA A 191 51.76 15.90 21.71
C ALA A 191 50.24 15.74 21.50
N LEU A 192 49.46 16.33 22.40
CA LEU A 192 48.00 16.46 22.26
C LEU A 192 47.70 17.89 21.81
N ALA A 193 46.84 18.07 20.82
CA ALA A 193 46.45 19.39 20.36
C ALA A 193 44.93 19.52 20.28
N LEU A 194 44.43 20.74 20.46
CA LEU A 194 43.02 21.07 20.38
C LEU A 194 42.75 22.10 19.29
N VAL A 195 41.57 22.01 18.68
CA VAL A 195 41.02 23.08 17.86
C VAL A 195 39.51 23.14 18.08
N SER A 196 38.96 24.35 18.09
CA SER A 196 37.53 24.61 18.32
C SER A 196 36.94 25.44 17.19
N SER A 197 35.65 25.26 16.94
CA SER A 197 34.90 26.13 16.04
C SER A 197 34.66 27.51 16.67
N VAL A 198 34.33 28.50 15.83
CA VAL A 198 34.01 29.87 16.25
C VAL A 198 32.62 29.93 16.89
N ALA A 199 31.63 29.28 16.30
CA ALA A 199 30.26 29.17 16.81
C ALA A 199 29.52 27.98 16.19
N SER A 200 28.90 27.12 17.01
CA SER A 200 28.23 25.90 16.56
C SER A 200 29.13 25.09 15.60
N THR A 201 28.69 24.81 14.37
CA THR A 201 29.48 24.15 13.32
C THR A 201 30.28 25.10 12.43
N ASP A 202 30.46 26.37 12.84
CA ASP A 202 31.18 27.41 12.09
C ASP A 202 32.66 27.40 12.45
N TRP A 203 33.46 26.64 11.70
CA TRP A 203 34.90 26.53 11.96
C TRP A 203 35.68 27.79 11.55
N GLU A 204 35.15 28.60 10.62
CA GLU A 204 35.57 29.97 10.31
C GLU A 204 34.38 30.78 9.76
N ARG A 205 34.36 32.12 9.94
CA ARG A 205 33.27 33.05 9.55
C ARG A 205 32.89 33.10 8.05
N THR A 206 33.51 32.29 7.20
CA THR A 206 33.54 32.48 5.74
C THR A 206 32.68 31.49 4.95
N ALA A 207 32.21 30.38 5.53
CA ALA A 207 31.36 29.41 4.84
C ALA A 207 30.10 30.06 4.20
N ASP A 208 29.49 31.01 4.91
CA ASP A 208 28.31 31.74 4.42
C ASP A 208 28.69 32.80 3.35
N GLU A 209 29.89 33.37 3.38
CA GLU A 209 30.38 34.32 2.36
C GLU A 209 30.76 33.64 1.04
N PHE A 210 31.08 32.34 1.05
CA PHE A 210 31.41 31.57 -0.15
C PHE A 210 30.18 31.23 -1.00
N ALA A 211 28.98 31.13 -0.41
CA ALA A 211 27.75 30.77 -1.12
C ALA A 211 27.19 31.92 -1.99
N ASP A 212 27.41 33.18 -1.59
CA ASP A 212 26.79 34.37 -2.21
C ASP A 212 27.65 35.06 -3.28
N SER A 213 28.89 34.63 -3.54
CA SER A 213 29.76 35.30 -4.52
C SER A 213 30.01 34.47 -5.78
N GLU A 214 29.61 35.01 -6.94
CA GLU A 214 29.98 34.51 -8.28
C GLU A 214 31.50 34.45 -8.54
N ARG A 215 32.34 34.79 -7.54
CA ARG A 215 33.80 34.77 -7.57
C ARG A 215 34.45 33.70 -6.68
N ALA A 216 33.69 32.78 -6.09
CA ALA A 216 34.18 31.76 -5.13
C ALA A 216 35.06 30.63 -5.72
N ALA A 217 35.37 30.64 -7.03
CA ALA A 217 35.97 29.51 -7.74
C ALA A 217 37.46 29.69 -8.10
N THR A 218 38.34 29.95 -7.12
CA THR A 218 39.79 29.76 -7.35
C THR A 218 40.41 28.86 -6.27
N TRP A 219 41.09 27.80 -6.72
CA TRP A 219 41.77 26.78 -5.90
C TRP A 219 42.70 27.38 -4.83
N VAL A 220 43.23 28.58 -5.07
CA VAL A 220 44.15 29.30 -4.18
C VAL A 220 43.46 29.84 -2.92
N ARG A 221 42.16 30.17 -2.95
CA ARG A 221 41.42 30.72 -1.78
C ARG A 221 40.96 29.66 -0.78
N TRP A 222 40.69 28.43 -1.23
CA TRP A 222 40.29 27.32 -0.36
C TRP A 222 41.40 26.86 0.59
N ASN A 223 42.67 27.12 0.25
CA ASN A 223 43.83 26.81 1.09
C ASN A 223 44.12 27.88 2.16
N ALA A 224 43.35 28.98 2.23
CA ALA A 224 43.62 30.09 3.15
C ALA A 224 42.90 29.99 4.51
N CYS A 225 41.97 29.04 4.67
CA CYS A 225 41.20 28.80 5.90
C CYS A 225 41.97 27.82 6.81
N GLU A 226 43.11 28.31 7.30
CA GLU A 226 44.02 27.57 8.16
C GLU A 226 43.81 27.97 9.63
N ILE A 227 43.39 27.01 10.44
CA ILE A 227 43.21 27.18 11.88
C ILE A 227 44.43 26.55 12.57
N PRO A 228 45.26 27.32 13.29
CA PRO A 228 46.36 26.74 14.04
C PRO A 228 45.81 25.88 15.19
N GLY A 229 46.26 24.64 15.27
CA GLY A 229 45.98 23.77 16.41
C GLY A 229 46.72 24.27 17.65
N GLU A 230 46.03 24.34 18.79
CA GLU A 230 46.64 24.69 20.07
C GLU A 230 47.25 23.44 20.70
N THR A 231 48.58 23.33 20.66
CA THR A 231 49.30 22.20 21.29
C THR A 231 49.25 22.33 22.81
N LEU A 232 48.62 21.35 23.46
CA LEU A 232 48.68 21.15 24.90
C LEU A 232 50.01 20.46 25.23
N VAL A 233 50.88 21.15 25.96
CA VAL A 233 52.14 20.56 26.43
C VAL A 233 51.83 19.55 27.53
N VAL A 234 51.82 18.27 27.16
CA VAL A 234 51.79 17.14 28.10
C VAL A 234 53.12 16.41 27.98
N ASP A 235 54.14 16.94 28.67
CA ASP A 235 55.53 16.43 28.59
C ASP A 235 55.62 14.92 28.87
N ASP A 236 54.74 14.40 29.73
CA ASP A 236 54.68 12.98 30.10
C ASP A 236 54.28 12.06 28.92
N LEU A 237 53.38 12.51 28.03
CA LEU A 237 52.96 11.73 26.84
C LEU A 237 54.09 11.66 25.80
N ALA A 238 54.77 12.79 25.57
CA ALA A 238 55.94 12.84 24.70
C ALA A 238 57.10 11.99 25.25
N LEU A 239 57.26 11.94 26.57
CA LEU A 239 58.22 11.05 27.24
C LEU A 239 57.84 9.56 27.08
N ALA A 240 56.54 9.23 27.18
CA ALA A 240 56.05 7.88 26.94
C ALA A 240 56.38 7.41 25.51
N VAL A 241 56.12 8.23 24.49
CA VAL A 241 56.47 7.91 23.09
C VAL A 241 57.99 7.72 22.92
N LYS A 242 58.80 8.59 23.52
CA LYS A 242 60.28 8.46 23.49
C LYS A 242 60.81 7.22 24.22
N SER A 243 60.02 6.63 25.13
CA SER A 243 60.36 5.40 25.84
C SER A 243 59.73 4.15 25.22
N GLY A 244 59.22 4.25 23.99
CA GLY A 244 58.70 3.11 23.22
C GLY A 244 57.21 2.87 23.38
N ALA A 245 56.42 3.83 23.89
CA ALA A 245 54.97 3.71 23.91
C ALA A 245 54.36 3.98 22.53
N ALA A 246 53.53 3.06 22.03
CA ALA A 246 52.70 3.27 20.86
C ALA A 246 51.34 3.87 21.27
N LEU A 247 51.04 5.02 20.66
CA LEU A 247 49.77 5.74 20.81
C LEU A 247 48.75 5.21 19.80
N GLU A 248 47.58 4.79 20.28
CA GLU A 248 46.64 4.08 19.42
C GLU A 248 45.28 4.77 19.29
N HIS A 249 44.66 5.17 20.41
CA HIS A 249 43.28 5.66 20.42
C HIS A 249 43.09 6.87 21.31
N ILE A 250 42.14 7.73 20.94
CA ILE A 250 41.73 8.93 21.67
C ILE A 250 40.19 9.01 21.72
N ALA A 251 39.64 9.45 22.86
CA ALA A 251 38.21 9.67 23.03
C ALA A 251 37.99 10.70 24.13
N TRP A 252 36.91 11.45 24.04
CA TRP A 252 36.55 12.41 25.09
C TRP A 252 35.80 11.69 26.21
N VAL A 253 36.08 12.11 27.45
CA VAL A 253 35.38 11.60 28.64
C VAL A 253 34.25 12.57 29.02
N ASP A 254 34.57 13.85 29.07
CA ASP A 254 33.64 14.97 29.26
C ASP A 254 34.17 16.21 28.53
N ASP A 255 33.68 17.41 28.84
CA ASP A 255 34.08 18.64 28.15
C ASP A 255 35.54 19.07 28.44
N ASP A 256 36.17 18.53 29.49
CA ASP A 256 37.46 18.97 30.02
C ASP A 256 38.51 17.86 30.11
N HIS A 257 38.16 16.60 29.83
CA HIS A 257 39.06 15.45 29.93
C HIS A 257 39.04 14.57 28.67
N VAL A 258 40.23 14.15 28.25
CA VAL A 258 40.46 13.24 27.13
C VAL A 258 41.12 11.96 27.63
N ALA A 259 40.62 10.81 27.18
CA ALA A 259 41.26 9.52 27.39
C ALA A 259 42.20 9.20 26.21
N VAL A 260 43.42 8.74 26.51
CA VAL A 260 44.41 8.28 25.53
C VAL A 260 44.82 6.86 25.86
N ALA A 261 44.77 5.96 24.89
CA ALA A 261 45.23 4.58 25.04
C ALA A 261 46.68 4.44 24.55
N LEU A 262 47.54 3.90 25.41
CA LEU A 262 48.95 3.63 25.16
C LEU A 262 49.22 2.13 25.28
N SER A 263 50.08 1.62 24.40
CA SER A 263 50.62 0.27 24.46
C SER A 263 52.14 0.30 24.54
N TYR A 264 52.72 -0.59 25.34
CA TYR A 264 54.17 -0.70 25.53
C TYR A 264 54.63 -2.09 25.10
N ASP A 265 55.71 -2.12 24.32
CA ASP A 265 56.30 -3.37 23.83
C ASP A 265 56.94 -4.19 24.97
N GLU A 266 57.60 -3.50 25.90
CA GLU A 266 58.08 -4.11 27.13
C GLU A 266 56.88 -4.53 28.00
N TYR A 267 56.74 -5.84 28.21
CA TYR A 267 55.74 -6.49 29.08
C TYR A 267 54.30 -6.59 28.53
N SER A 268 54.03 -6.25 27.27
CA SER A 268 52.66 -6.24 26.71
C SER A 268 51.68 -5.46 27.58
N ARG A 269 52.17 -4.36 28.16
CA ARG A 269 51.44 -3.50 29.10
C ARG A 269 50.61 -2.49 28.31
N CYS A 270 49.38 -2.28 28.74
CA CYS A 270 48.52 -1.23 28.18
C CYS A 270 48.03 -0.28 29.28
N GLU A 271 47.98 0.99 28.94
CA GLU A 271 47.57 2.06 29.85
C GLU A 271 46.51 2.94 29.19
N ILE A 272 45.54 3.38 29.98
CA ILE A 272 44.62 4.45 29.61
C ILE A 272 44.95 5.65 30.47
N TRP A 273 45.33 6.75 29.83
CA TRP A 273 45.64 8.01 30.49
C TRP A 273 44.45 8.95 30.36
N ILE A 274 44.04 9.58 31.46
CA ILE A 274 43.02 10.62 31.49
C ILE A 274 43.75 11.95 31.63
N VAL A 275 43.69 12.73 30.56
CA VAL A 275 44.43 13.97 30.38
C VAL A 275 43.46 15.15 30.51
N PRO A 276 43.67 16.08 31.46
CA PRO A 276 42.91 17.32 31.53
C PRO A 276 43.34 18.22 30.36
N VAL A 277 42.37 18.80 29.65
CA VAL A 277 42.64 19.62 28.46
C VAL A 277 42.48 21.13 28.69
N ARG A 278 42.19 21.56 29.92
CA ARG A 278 42.15 22.98 30.32
C ARG A 278 42.93 23.19 31.61
N ALA A 279 43.55 24.37 31.75
CA ALA A 279 44.36 24.72 32.93
C ALA A 279 43.54 24.84 34.23
N ASP A 280 42.23 25.06 34.12
CA ASP A 280 41.26 25.17 35.21
C ASP A 280 40.45 23.87 35.45
N ALA A 281 40.70 22.82 34.67
CA ALA A 281 40.05 21.53 34.86
C ALA A 281 40.44 20.89 36.22
N HIS A 282 39.46 20.35 36.94
CA HIS A 282 39.70 19.67 38.22
C HIS A 282 40.30 18.27 38.03
N GLY A 283 41.59 18.10 38.32
CA GLY A 283 42.24 16.78 38.40
C GLY A 283 43.68 16.79 37.87
N ALA A 284 44.55 15.94 38.42
CA ALA A 284 45.87 15.70 37.86
C ALA A 284 45.81 14.66 36.74
N LEU A 285 46.83 14.62 35.87
CA LEU A 285 47.04 13.50 34.94
C LEU A 285 46.93 12.18 35.70
N SER A 286 46.04 11.30 35.26
CA SER A 286 45.86 9.99 35.88
C SER A 286 46.08 8.88 34.85
N LYS A 287 46.69 7.79 35.29
CA LYS A 287 46.99 6.62 34.45
C LYS A 287 46.33 5.38 35.03
N ARG A 288 45.73 4.56 34.18
CA ARG A 288 45.09 3.30 34.55
C ARG A 288 45.71 2.15 33.77
N MET A 289 46.12 1.12 34.48
CA MET A 289 46.60 -0.12 33.89
C MET A 289 45.45 -0.96 33.38
N VAL A 290 45.59 -1.50 32.17
CA VAL A 290 44.62 -2.39 31.55
C VAL A 290 45.31 -3.71 31.20
N PRO A 291 44.73 -4.87 31.55
CA PRO A 291 45.35 -6.17 31.31
C PRO A 291 45.37 -6.57 29.83
N GLU A 292 44.46 -6.03 29.01
CA GLU A 292 44.46 -6.23 27.56
C GLU A 292 44.71 -4.92 26.79
N ALA A 293 45.27 -5.06 25.59
CA ALA A 293 45.40 -3.94 24.66
C ALA A 293 44.04 -3.39 24.25
N VAL A 294 43.93 -2.06 24.15
CA VAL A 294 42.73 -1.41 23.65
C VAL A 294 42.72 -1.55 22.11
N GLY A 295 41.60 -1.96 21.54
CA GLY A 295 41.42 -2.07 20.07
C GLY A 295 40.49 -1.01 19.48
N ALA A 296 39.66 -0.39 20.30
CA ALA A 296 38.80 0.73 19.92
C ALA A 296 38.43 1.56 21.14
N MET A 297 38.19 2.85 20.95
CA MET A 297 37.75 3.75 22.01
C MET A 297 36.72 4.75 21.44
N THR A 298 35.63 4.99 22.17
CA THR A 298 34.57 5.91 21.77
C THR A 298 34.05 6.66 22.98
N THR A 299 33.64 7.91 22.78
CA THR A 299 32.88 8.66 23.77
C THR A 299 31.50 8.00 23.93
N SER A 300 31.05 7.80 25.17
CA SER A 300 29.76 7.18 25.49
C SER A 300 28.88 8.16 26.26
N GLY A 301 28.29 9.11 25.52
CA GLY A 301 27.48 10.19 26.09
C GLY A 301 28.26 11.17 26.97
N ARG A 302 27.58 12.17 27.54
CA ARG A 302 28.23 13.16 28.43
C ARG A 302 28.69 12.47 29.73
N GLY A 303 30.00 12.39 29.95
CA GLY A 303 30.60 11.99 31.23
C GLY A 303 31.27 10.61 31.28
N ALA A 304 31.45 9.91 30.16
CA ALA A 304 32.26 8.70 30.09
C ALA A 304 32.83 8.43 28.69
N ALA A 305 34.01 7.80 28.63
CA ALA A 305 34.53 7.12 27.45
C ALA A 305 34.49 5.60 27.64
N CYS A 306 34.26 4.86 26.56
CA CYS A 306 34.34 3.40 26.54
C CYS A 306 35.58 2.96 25.76
N ALA A 307 36.47 2.21 26.40
CA ALA A 307 37.62 1.56 25.79
C ALA A 307 37.36 0.05 25.68
N ILE A 308 37.57 -0.52 24.50
CA ILE A 308 37.23 -1.91 24.18
C ILE A 308 38.52 -2.69 24.01
N ALA A 309 38.64 -3.83 24.69
CA ALA A 309 39.79 -4.71 24.53
C ALA A 309 39.93 -5.22 23.07
N ARG A 310 41.16 -5.41 22.61
CA ARG A 310 41.52 -5.80 21.23
C ARG A 310 41.02 -7.20 20.86
N ASP A 311 40.88 -8.09 21.84
CA ASP A 311 40.24 -9.39 21.70
C ASP A 311 38.73 -9.34 21.95
N SER A 312 38.21 -8.16 22.25
CA SER A 312 36.81 -7.87 22.56
C SER A 312 36.27 -8.59 23.80
N SER A 313 37.16 -9.10 24.66
CA SER A 313 36.80 -9.79 25.91
C SER A 313 36.20 -8.85 26.96
N HIS A 314 36.63 -7.59 26.98
CA HIS A 314 36.26 -6.62 28.01
C HIS A 314 35.98 -5.22 27.43
N VAL A 315 35.05 -4.52 28.08
CA VAL A 315 34.77 -3.09 27.86
C VAL A 315 35.05 -2.34 29.18
N TYR A 316 35.86 -1.30 29.08
CA TYR A 316 36.29 -0.44 30.17
C TYR A 316 35.58 0.90 30.05
N VAL A 317 34.82 1.28 31.08
CA VAL A 317 34.26 2.62 31.18
C VAL A 317 35.23 3.51 31.96
N VAL A 318 35.53 4.67 31.38
CA VAL A 318 36.48 5.67 31.87
C VAL A 318 35.70 6.94 32.17
N ARG A 319 35.73 7.41 33.42
CA ARG A 319 35.06 8.65 33.84
C ARG A 319 36.07 9.65 34.38
N SER A 320 35.77 10.94 34.33
CA SER A 320 36.64 11.96 34.92
C SER A 320 36.76 11.85 36.44
N SER A 321 35.72 11.32 37.11
CA SER A 321 35.79 10.95 38.53
C SER A 321 36.88 9.92 38.85
N ASP A 322 37.29 9.10 37.87
CA ASP A 322 38.36 8.13 38.05
C ASP A 322 39.73 8.82 38.23
N ALA A 323 39.87 10.09 37.85
CA ALA A 323 41.11 10.86 37.97
C ALA A 323 41.48 11.26 39.41
N VAL A 324 40.53 11.24 40.35
CA VAL A 324 40.73 11.82 41.70
C VAL A 324 40.86 10.76 42.80
N ALA A 325 40.44 9.50 42.57
CA ALA A 325 40.18 8.58 43.67
C ALA A 325 41.41 7.85 44.26
N ASN A 326 42.51 7.60 43.51
CA ASN A 326 43.61 6.78 44.05
C ASN A 326 44.96 7.12 43.41
N GLY A 327 45.75 7.98 44.03
CA GLY A 327 47.16 8.25 43.66
C GLY A 327 48.10 7.05 43.89
N GLY A 328 47.82 5.91 43.26
CA GLY A 328 48.64 4.71 43.36
C GLY A 328 48.45 3.76 42.18
N GLU A 329 49.55 3.17 41.74
CA GLU A 329 49.60 2.00 40.86
C GLU A 329 48.74 0.86 41.47
N THR A 330 47.45 0.84 41.16
CA THR A 330 46.57 -0.24 41.59
C THR A 330 45.91 -0.86 40.37
N LEU A 331 46.37 -2.06 40.04
CA LEU A 331 45.90 -2.93 38.97
C LEU A 331 44.39 -3.27 39.01
N ALA A 332 43.65 -2.82 40.04
CA ALA A 332 42.41 -3.47 40.49
C ALA A 332 41.11 -2.67 40.27
N ASN A 333 41.15 -1.37 39.95
CA ASN A 333 39.92 -0.52 39.97
C ASN A 333 39.53 0.09 38.61
N ALA A 334 40.00 -0.50 37.50
CA ALA A 334 39.08 -1.14 36.57
C ALA A 334 37.63 -1.31 37.02
N VAL A 335 36.68 -0.36 36.89
CA VAL A 335 35.26 -0.81 36.86
C VAL A 335 35.09 -1.53 35.52
N ARG A 336 35.50 -2.80 35.51
CA ARG A 336 35.18 -3.77 34.47
C ARG A 336 33.68 -3.88 34.54
N VAL A 337 32.99 -3.20 33.62
CA VAL A 337 31.55 -3.37 33.48
C VAL A 337 31.38 -4.74 32.83
N VAL A 338 31.41 -5.80 33.65
CA VAL A 338 30.56 -6.96 33.36
C VAL A 338 29.16 -6.41 33.61
N ALA A 339 28.51 -5.93 32.56
CA ALA A 339 27.18 -5.35 32.69
C ALA A 339 26.28 -6.44 33.30
N ASN A 340 25.81 -6.18 34.51
CA ASN A 340 24.77 -6.97 35.15
C ASN A 340 23.42 -6.59 34.50
N THR A 341 23.28 -6.93 33.21
CA THR A 341 22.05 -6.93 32.41
C THR A 341 22.20 -8.00 31.33
N SER A 342 22.18 -9.28 31.73
CA SER A 342 22.27 -10.46 30.85
C SER A 342 23.44 -10.52 29.86
N ALA A 343 24.48 -9.71 30.04
CA ALA A 343 25.66 -9.64 29.18
C ALA A 343 26.74 -10.61 29.70
N GLU A 344 26.62 -11.88 29.32
CA GLU A 344 27.71 -12.86 29.46
C GLU A 344 28.55 -12.86 28.19
N SER A 345 29.71 -12.19 28.24
CA SER A 345 30.85 -12.30 27.32
C SER A 345 30.55 -12.22 25.82
N TYR A 346 31.03 -11.18 25.14
CA TYR A 346 31.26 -11.23 23.70
C TYR A 346 31.97 -12.55 23.38
N SER A 347 31.40 -13.37 22.49
CA SER A 347 31.97 -14.66 22.13
C SER A 347 33.44 -14.48 21.73
N SER A 348 34.35 -15.03 22.53
CA SER A 348 35.80 -15.00 22.30
C SER A 348 36.12 -15.31 20.83
N GLY A 349 36.54 -14.28 20.08
CA GLY A 349 36.99 -14.43 18.68
C GLY A 349 36.60 -13.33 17.69
N ASP A 350 35.60 -12.49 17.98
CA ASP A 350 35.16 -11.41 17.07
C ASP A 350 35.85 -10.08 17.44
N LYS A 351 36.84 -9.64 16.65
CA LYS A 351 37.55 -8.37 16.88
C LYS A 351 36.66 -7.18 16.51
N ILE A 352 36.27 -6.35 17.49
CA ILE A 352 35.55 -5.08 17.26
C ILE A 352 36.49 -4.09 16.54
N ILE A 353 35.98 -3.48 15.46
CA ILE A 353 36.74 -2.54 14.61
C ILE A 353 36.21 -1.11 14.69
N VAL A 354 34.91 -0.94 14.94
CA VAL A 354 34.26 0.37 15.08
C VAL A 354 33.25 0.28 16.20
N ALA A 355 33.22 1.29 17.07
CA ALA A 355 32.23 1.41 18.12
C ALA A 355 31.73 2.85 18.22
N ARG A 356 30.44 3.00 18.53
CA ARG A 356 29.78 4.29 18.76
C ARG A 356 28.88 4.20 19.98
N GLY A 357 28.97 5.20 20.85
CA GLY A 357 28.08 5.32 22.01
C GLY A 357 26.73 5.93 21.60
N GLY A 358 25.64 5.31 22.04
CA GLY A 358 24.28 5.82 21.92
C GLY A 358 23.60 5.95 23.29
N VAL A 359 22.42 6.58 23.30
CA VAL A 359 21.57 6.71 24.49
C VAL A 359 20.28 5.93 24.25
N VAL A 360 19.93 5.03 25.15
CA VAL A 360 18.68 4.26 25.10
C VAL A 360 17.69 4.84 26.10
N SER A 361 16.49 5.13 25.62
CA SER A 361 15.34 5.60 26.41
C SER A 361 14.46 4.39 26.69
N SER A 362 14.93 3.45 27.53
CA SER A 362 14.06 2.32 27.87
C SER A 362 13.08 2.76 28.96
N LEU A 363 11.78 2.61 28.69
CA LEU A 363 10.68 2.70 29.68
C LEU A 363 10.84 1.70 30.86
N LEU A 364 11.79 0.75 30.76
CA LEU A 364 12.02 -0.34 31.72
C LEU A 364 13.15 -0.08 32.72
N ALA A 365 14.01 0.91 32.48
CA ALA A 365 15.13 1.23 33.36
C ALA A 365 15.04 2.69 33.80
N GLU A 366 14.91 2.93 35.11
CA GLU A 366 14.86 4.27 35.72
C GLU A 366 16.15 5.12 35.53
N ARG A 367 17.08 4.70 34.64
CA ARG A 367 18.38 5.36 34.38
C ARG A 367 18.76 5.34 32.90
N ARG A 368 19.30 6.45 32.41
CA ARG A 368 20.00 6.56 31.12
C ARG A 368 21.26 5.69 31.14
N GLU A 369 21.20 4.49 30.59
CA GLU A 369 22.39 3.65 30.45
C GLU A 369 23.07 3.90 29.09
N PRO A 370 24.39 4.17 29.06
CA PRO A 370 25.13 4.30 27.81
C PRO A 370 25.09 2.96 27.08
N THR A 371 24.57 2.96 25.86
CA THR A 371 24.49 1.77 25.03
C THR A 371 25.56 1.82 23.97
N LEU A 372 26.26 0.71 23.76
CA LEU A 372 27.36 0.62 22.80
C LEU A 372 26.91 -0.15 21.56
N VAL A 373 27.00 0.49 20.39
CA VAL A 373 26.81 -0.15 19.09
C VAL A 373 28.18 -0.45 18.51
N THR A 374 28.42 -1.72 18.17
CA THR A 374 29.73 -2.22 17.74
C THR A 374 29.64 -2.90 16.38
N LEU A 375 30.67 -2.74 15.57
CA LEU A 375 30.88 -3.46 14.33
C LEU A 375 32.17 -4.26 14.45
N ASP A 376 32.11 -5.56 14.19
CA ASP A 376 33.29 -6.44 14.19
C ASP A 376 33.94 -6.57 12.81
N ALA A 377 35.17 -7.13 12.77
CA ALA A 377 35.94 -7.36 11.55
C ALA A 377 35.27 -8.33 10.56
N ARG A 378 34.27 -9.11 10.98
CA ARG A 378 33.50 -10.01 10.11
C ARG A 378 32.33 -9.28 9.45
N GLY A 379 31.95 -8.11 9.98
CA GLY A 379 30.83 -7.29 9.52
C GLY A 379 29.56 -7.54 10.33
N HIS A 380 29.65 -8.01 11.57
CA HIS A 380 28.49 -8.10 12.46
C HIS A 380 28.29 -6.79 13.21
N LEU A 381 27.11 -6.20 13.06
CA LEU A 381 26.67 -5.03 13.81
C LEU A 381 25.86 -5.48 15.02
N LYS A 382 26.28 -5.11 16.22
CA LYS A 382 25.70 -5.57 17.49
C LYS A 382 25.41 -4.41 18.44
N ILE A 383 24.31 -4.51 19.20
CA ILE A 383 24.04 -3.73 20.41
C ILE A 383 24.21 -4.66 21.61
N GLY A 384 25.24 -4.47 22.42
CA GLY A 384 25.66 -5.51 23.37
C GLY A 384 25.90 -6.84 22.64
N ASP A 385 25.21 -7.91 23.04
CA ASP A 385 25.25 -9.22 22.37
C ASP A 385 24.14 -9.42 21.31
N ILE A 386 23.24 -8.44 21.15
CA ILE A 386 22.14 -8.52 20.18
C ILE A 386 22.69 -8.23 18.79
N LEU A 387 22.71 -9.25 17.92
CA LEU A 387 23.06 -9.09 16.50
C LEU A 387 21.94 -8.33 15.76
N ILE A 388 22.23 -7.10 15.32
CA ILE A 388 21.31 -6.31 14.49
C ILE A 388 21.33 -6.82 13.05
N ALA A 389 22.52 -6.92 12.47
CA ALA A 389 22.74 -7.26 11.08
C ALA A 389 24.12 -7.87 10.86
N SER A 390 24.24 -8.69 9.83
CA SER A 390 25.51 -9.26 9.36
C SER A 390 25.91 -8.64 8.03
N ALA A 391 27.17 -8.84 7.63
CA ALA A 391 27.74 -8.28 6.41
C ALA A 391 27.60 -6.75 6.32
N VAL A 392 27.64 -6.04 7.44
CA VAL A 392 27.66 -4.57 7.50
C VAL A 392 29.05 -4.05 7.14
N THR A 393 29.09 -2.99 6.33
CA THR A 393 30.33 -2.33 5.89
C THR A 393 30.59 -1.00 6.61
N SER A 394 29.53 -0.30 7.01
CA SER A 394 29.59 0.98 7.72
C SER A 394 28.26 1.25 8.42
N PHE A 395 28.30 1.98 9.53
CA PHE A 395 27.11 2.41 10.25
C PHE A 395 27.30 3.80 10.87
N ALA A 396 26.19 4.47 11.18
CA ALA A 396 26.15 5.69 11.97
C ALA A 396 24.95 5.68 12.90
N LEU A 397 25.03 6.43 13.98
CA LEU A 397 23.91 6.66 14.90
C LEU A 397 23.18 7.94 14.52
N HIS A 398 21.86 7.93 14.68
CA HIS A 398 20.99 9.08 14.48
C HIS A 398 20.14 9.26 15.74
N MET A 399 20.16 10.45 16.33
CA MET A 399 19.28 10.79 17.44
C MET A 399 18.08 11.58 16.93
N SER A 400 16.88 11.07 17.19
CA SER A 400 15.63 11.81 16.93
C SER A 400 15.34 12.75 18.09
N PRO A 401 14.78 13.95 17.85
CA PRO A 401 14.34 14.81 18.94
C PRO A 401 13.17 14.19 19.71
N ALA A 402 12.94 14.73 20.90
CA ALA A 402 11.84 14.41 21.81
C ALA A 402 10.45 14.40 21.15
N ASP A 403 10.20 15.39 20.30
CA ASP A 403 8.96 15.54 19.54
C ASP A 403 8.91 14.63 18.29
N GLY A 404 10.02 13.95 17.97
CA GLY A 404 10.19 13.05 16.84
C GLY A 404 10.21 13.74 15.47
N CYS A 405 10.19 15.07 15.43
CA CYS A 405 10.06 15.82 14.18
C CYS A 405 11.41 16.05 13.50
N ALA A 406 11.39 16.16 12.17
CA ALA A 406 12.61 16.49 11.44
C ALA A 406 13.08 17.90 11.77
N VAL A 407 14.38 18.04 11.82
CA VAL A 407 15.07 19.31 11.91
C VAL A 407 15.65 19.66 10.55
N THR A 408 15.49 20.93 10.17
CA THR A 408 15.86 21.42 8.83
C THR A 408 17.15 22.25 8.80
N THR A 409 17.74 22.57 9.96
CA THR A 409 18.96 23.38 10.06
C THR A 409 20.00 22.74 10.98
N ALA A 410 21.28 22.99 10.73
CA ALA A 410 22.38 22.54 11.58
C ALA A 410 22.23 23.07 13.02
N ASN A 411 21.84 24.34 13.19
CA ASN A 411 21.62 24.96 14.51
C ASN A 411 20.50 24.29 15.30
N ALA A 412 19.42 23.88 14.64
CA ALA A 412 18.37 23.15 15.32
C ALA A 412 18.79 21.68 15.58
N SER A 413 19.68 21.09 14.77
CA SER A 413 20.23 19.75 15.03
C SER A 413 21.09 19.75 16.29
N ALA A 414 21.83 20.85 16.51
CA ALA A 414 22.52 21.14 17.75
C ALA A 414 21.58 21.21 18.97
N ALA A 415 20.35 21.72 18.81
CA ALA A 415 19.36 21.77 19.88
C ALA A 415 18.83 20.38 20.28
N VAL A 416 18.79 19.42 19.35
CA VAL A 416 18.42 18.02 19.62
C VAL A 416 19.39 17.35 20.60
N MET A 417 20.67 17.70 20.51
CA MET A 417 21.73 17.17 21.38
C MET A 417 21.82 17.88 22.74
N ALA A 418 21.14 19.01 22.92
CA ALA A 418 21.16 19.75 24.17
C ALA A 418 20.30 19.05 25.25
N PRO A 419 20.69 19.09 26.54
CA PRO A 419 19.86 18.54 27.60
C PRO A 419 18.51 19.28 27.69
N PRO A 420 17.40 18.57 27.97
CA PRO A 420 16.08 19.20 28.06
C PRO A 420 16.07 20.26 29.17
N LYS A 421 15.61 21.47 28.83
CA LYS A 421 15.62 22.64 29.74
C LYS A 421 14.56 22.53 30.85
N THR A 422 13.55 21.68 30.71
CA THR A 422 12.44 21.48 31.66
C THR A 422 11.98 20.03 31.67
N ALA A 423 11.78 19.46 32.86
CA ALA A 423 11.45 18.04 33.07
C ALA A 423 9.96 17.69 32.87
N VAL A 424 9.17 18.57 32.24
CA VAL A 424 7.71 18.47 32.20
C VAL A 424 7.26 18.60 30.74
N ASP A 425 6.71 17.51 30.20
CA ASP A 425 5.85 17.40 29.00
C ASP A 425 6.42 17.14 27.58
N GLU A 426 7.72 16.95 27.36
CA GLU A 426 8.22 16.55 26.03
C GLU A 426 8.91 15.19 26.08
N GLY A 427 8.55 14.28 25.16
CA GLY A 427 9.00 12.88 25.13
C GLY A 427 10.53 12.71 25.10
N GLU A 428 11.02 11.48 25.25
CA GLU A 428 12.47 11.25 25.27
C GLU A 428 13.04 11.10 23.84
N PRO A 429 14.25 11.63 23.55
CA PRO A 429 14.89 11.44 22.25
C PRO A 429 15.24 9.96 22.03
N THR A 430 14.94 9.45 20.83
CA THR A 430 15.16 8.04 20.47
C THR A 430 16.40 7.88 19.60
N THR A 431 17.14 6.79 19.78
CA THR A 431 18.33 6.47 18.96
C THR A 431 17.96 5.51 17.84
N ARG A 432 18.40 5.83 16.62
CA ARG A 432 18.32 4.96 15.44
C ARG A 432 19.72 4.61 14.95
N VAL A 433 19.87 3.44 14.35
CA VAL A 433 21.10 2.99 13.70
C VAL A 433 20.87 2.92 12.20
N ALA A 434 21.63 3.72 11.45
CA ALA A 434 21.70 3.62 10.00
C ALA A 434 22.90 2.78 9.60
N TYR A 435 22.73 1.79 8.71
CA TYR A 435 23.82 0.91 8.30
C TYR A 435 23.74 0.49 6.84
N VAL A 436 24.89 0.28 6.21
CA VAL A 436 25.02 -0.25 4.84
C VAL A 436 25.60 -1.66 4.90
N THR A 437 25.06 -2.55 4.07
CA THR A 437 25.51 -3.94 3.95
C THR A 437 26.35 -4.18 2.70
N ARG A 438 27.06 -5.32 2.65
CA ARG A 438 27.80 -5.79 1.47
C ARG A 438 26.89 -6.08 0.27
N ALA A 439 25.58 -6.20 0.48
CA ALA A 439 24.57 -6.31 -0.57
C ALA A 439 24.11 -4.95 -1.11
N HIS A 440 24.81 -3.86 -0.77
CA HIS A 440 24.56 -2.51 -1.30
C HIS A 440 23.16 -1.99 -0.95
N GLN A 441 22.76 -2.26 0.29
CA GLN A 441 21.49 -1.81 0.86
C GLN A 441 21.74 -0.99 2.12
N LEU A 442 21.11 0.18 2.18
CA LEU A 442 21.00 1.07 3.33
C LEU A 442 19.74 0.74 4.13
N PHE A 443 19.93 0.58 5.43
CA PHE A 443 18.88 0.30 6.40
C PHE A 443 18.89 1.34 7.52
N VAL A 444 17.71 1.53 8.11
CA VAL A 444 17.57 2.26 9.38
C VAL A 444 16.74 1.40 10.33
N ALA A 445 17.19 1.27 11.57
CA ALA A 445 16.50 0.55 12.63
C ALA A 445 16.44 1.41 13.90
N GLU A 446 15.31 1.37 14.60
CA GLU A 446 15.19 1.99 15.93
C GLU A 446 15.82 1.07 16.97
N VAL A 447 16.69 1.62 17.82
CA VAL A 447 17.41 0.83 18.83
C VAL A 447 16.44 0.22 19.84
N ASP A 448 15.45 1.00 20.27
CA ASP A 448 14.46 0.58 21.27
C ASP A 448 13.61 -0.60 20.74
N ASP A 449 13.20 -0.56 19.47
CA ASP A 449 12.48 -1.65 18.81
C ASP A 449 13.31 -2.94 18.71
N VAL A 450 14.61 -2.80 18.39
CA VAL A 450 15.54 -3.94 18.29
C VAL A 450 15.75 -4.60 19.65
N ILE A 451 15.87 -3.80 20.72
CA ILE A 451 16.00 -4.30 22.09
C ILE A 451 14.70 -4.98 22.53
N ALA A 452 13.54 -4.36 22.29
CA ALA A 452 12.25 -4.86 22.74
C ALA A 452 11.81 -6.17 22.05
N ASN A 453 12.10 -6.32 20.75
CA ASN A 453 11.62 -7.46 19.97
C ASN A 453 12.65 -8.58 19.79
N GLY A 454 13.90 -8.38 20.25
CA GLY A 454 15.04 -9.24 19.92
C GLY A 454 15.37 -9.20 18.43
N ALA A 455 16.50 -9.81 18.03
CA ALA A 455 16.93 -9.90 16.64
C ALA A 455 15.96 -10.75 15.80
N ARG A 456 14.77 -10.23 15.48
CA ARG A 456 13.96 -10.76 14.39
C ARG A 456 14.79 -10.57 13.12
N ALA A 457 15.41 -11.65 12.67
CA ALA A 457 16.10 -11.71 11.40
C ALA A 457 15.15 -11.16 10.33
N ARG A 458 15.42 -9.94 9.86
CA ARG A 458 14.85 -9.38 8.63
C ARG A 458 15.43 -10.24 7.50
N THR A 459 14.85 -11.43 7.31
CA THR A 459 15.28 -12.41 6.32
C THR A 459 15.26 -11.75 4.94
N HIS A 460 16.41 -11.78 4.26
CA HIS A 460 16.56 -11.36 2.88
C HIS A 460 15.55 -12.10 2.00
N ALA A 461 14.53 -11.40 1.53
CA ALA A 461 13.74 -11.86 0.40
C ALA A 461 14.59 -11.67 -0.87
N VAL A 462 14.93 -12.79 -1.51
CA VAL A 462 15.64 -12.81 -2.81
C VAL A 462 14.64 -12.37 -3.87
N VAL A 463 14.92 -11.24 -4.52
CA VAL A 463 14.15 -10.77 -5.70
C VAL A 463 14.89 -11.21 -6.96
N ALA A 464 14.15 -11.78 -7.91
CA ALA A 464 14.65 -12.25 -9.20
C ALA A 464 15.18 -11.09 -10.06
N GLU A 465 16.25 -11.35 -10.82
CA GLU A 465 17.06 -10.36 -11.57
C GLU A 465 16.42 -9.80 -12.85
N ASP A 466 15.16 -10.12 -13.16
CA ASP A 466 14.54 -9.74 -14.43
C ASP A 466 13.60 -8.53 -14.29
N ASP A 467 14.13 -7.32 -14.12
CA ASP A 467 13.35 -6.08 -14.32
C ASP A 467 14.21 -4.85 -14.74
N ALA A 468 15.40 -5.09 -15.31
CA ALA A 468 16.36 -4.03 -15.67
C ALA A 468 16.14 -3.35 -17.05
N HIS A 469 14.95 -3.47 -17.68
CA HIS A 469 14.79 -3.02 -19.09
C HIS A 469 13.68 -2.00 -19.40
N ILE A 470 13.03 -1.40 -18.40
CA ILE A 470 11.90 -0.46 -18.65
C ILE A 470 12.30 1.02 -18.50
N GLY A 471 13.51 1.32 -18.00
CA GLY A 471 13.99 2.69 -17.81
C GLY A 471 14.25 3.49 -19.10
N ASN A 472 14.44 2.82 -20.24
CA ASN A 472 14.72 3.50 -21.51
C ASN A 472 13.47 3.93 -22.30
N TRP A 473 12.29 3.35 -22.03
CA TRP A 473 11.10 3.60 -22.87
C TRP A 473 10.37 4.91 -22.51
N LEU A 474 10.47 5.38 -21.26
CA LEU A 474 9.90 6.66 -20.80
C LEU A 474 10.74 7.88 -21.20
N SER A 475 12.04 7.70 -21.40
CA SER A 475 12.96 8.75 -21.88
C SER A 475 12.67 9.17 -23.32
N GLU A 476 12.22 8.24 -24.17
CA GLU A 476 12.01 8.49 -25.60
C GLU A 476 10.70 9.23 -25.90
N ARG A 477 9.67 9.06 -25.08
CA ARG A 477 8.41 9.83 -25.18
C ARG A 477 8.56 11.28 -24.72
N SER A 478 9.34 11.52 -23.66
CA SER A 478 9.59 12.87 -23.15
C SER A 478 10.33 13.77 -24.16
N ALA A 479 11.19 13.18 -25.00
CA ALA A 479 11.88 13.90 -26.07
C ALA A 479 10.98 14.22 -27.28
N ALA A 480 9.95 13.40 -27.56
CA ALA A 480 9.05 13.59 -28.69
C ALA A 480 8.00 14.71 -28.46
N ASP A 481 7.58 14.93 -27.21
CA ASP A 481 6.62 15.98 -26.86
C ASP A 481 7.25 17.38 -26.70
N GLY A 482 8.59 17.44 -26.54
CA GLY A 482 9.33 18.70 -26.46
C GLY A 482 9.30 19.56 -27.74
N ALA A 483 8.92 18.97 -28.88
CA ALA A 483 8.92 19.66 -30.19
C ALA A 483 7.65 20.48 -30.48
N ARG A 484 6.62 20.47 -29.62
CA ARG A 484 5.34 21.18 -29.83
C ARG A 484 5.09 22.38 -28.89
N MET A 485 6.06 22.71 -28.02
CA MET A 485 5.91 23.73 -26.98
C MET A 485 6.28 25.13 -27.49
N GLY A 486 5.47 25.68 -28.40
CA GLY A 486 5.40 27.12 -28.63
C GLY A 486 4.13 27.66 -27.98
N GLU A 487 4.30 28.57 -27.01
CA GLU A 487 3.22 29.31 -26.30
C GLU A 487 2.59 28.64 -25.06
N LEU A 488 3.36 28.31 -24.03
CA LEU A 488 2.82 28.08 -22.68
C LEU A 488 3.71 28.75 -21.61
N THR A 489 3.07 29.40 -20.63
CA THR A 489 3.72 30.11 -19.51
C THR A 489 4.43 29.13 -18.58
N PHE A 490 5.61 29.52 -18.06
CA PHE A 490 6.55 28.69 -17.29
C PHE A 490 5.95 27.92 -16.08
N ASP A 491 4.84 28.42 -15.53
CA ASP A 491 4.12 27.81 -14.40
C ASP A 491 3.30 26.56 -14.81
N ASP A 492 2.87 26.47 -16.07
CA ASP A 492 2.03 25.39 -16.62
C ASP A 492 2.80 24.06 -16.79
N LEU A 493 4.11 24.14 -17.04
CA LEU A 493 4.98 22.97 -17.18
C LEU A 493 5.28 22.29 -15.84
N HIS A 494 5.43 23.07 -14.77
CA HIS A 494 5.77 22.57 -13.44
C HIS A 494 4.64 21.76 -12.78
N LEU A 495 3.38 22.13 -13.03
CA LEU A 495 2.22 21.43 -12.47
C LEU A 495 1.97 20.09 -13.18
N ARG A 496 2.11 20.06 -14.52
CA ARG A 496 2.01 18.83 -15.32
C ARG A 496 3.17 17.86 -15.07
N MET A 497 4.40 18.36 -14.94
CA MET A 497 5.55 17.54 -14.54
C MET A 497 5.37 16.93 -13.16
N ARG A 498 4.77 17.66 -12.20
CA ARG A 498 4.48 17.13 -10.86
C ARG A 498 3.41 16.03 -10.86
N ARG A 499 2.33 16.18 -11.65
CA ARG A 499 1.33 15.11 -11.82
C ARG A 499 1.88 13.87 -12.51
N ALA A 500 2.71 14.04 -13.55
CA ALA A 500 3.33 12.92 -14.27
C ALA A 500 4.48 12.24 -13.48
N MET A 501 5.04 12.94 -12.48
CA MET A 501 6.05 12.42 -11.55
C MET A 501 5.45 11.80 -10.29
N ARG A 502 4.12 11.67 -10.21
CA ARG A 502 3.50 10.82 -9.20
C ARG A 502 4.02 9.41 -9.38
N PRO A 503 4.31 8.68 -8.29
CA PRO A 503 4.69 7.29 -8.40
C PRO A 503 3.48 6.51 -8.93
N ASP A 504 3.40 6.36 -10.26
CA ASP A 504 2.51 5.40 -10.90
C ASP A 504 2.86 4.04 -10.32
N ALA A 505 2.00 3.54 -9.42
CA ALA A 505 2.00 2.18 -8.90
C ALA A 505 3.42 1.57 -8.74
N ALA A 506 4.22 2.14 -7.83
CA ALA A 506 5.40 1.44 -7.34
C ALA A 506 4.91 0.17 -6.63
N LYS A 507 4.97 -0.95 -7.36
CA LYS A 507 4.61 -2.32 -6.94
C LYS A 507 4.78 -2.52 -5.43
N THR A 508 3.65 -2.73 -4.78
CA THR A 508 3.25 -3.37 -3.50
C THR A 508 4.25 -4.08 -2.55
N ASP A 509 5.57 -3.88 -2.61
CA ASP A 509 6.51 -4.54 -1.67
C ASP A 509 7.74 -3.68 -1.29
N ALA A 510 7.63 -2.35 -1.37
CA ALA A 510 8.71 -1.45 -0.98
C ALA A 510 8.75 -1.26 0.55
N ASP A 511 9.48 -2.14 1.25
CA ASP A 511 9.86 -1.97 2.66
C ASP A 511 10.54 -0.60 2.87
N ALA A 512 9.85 0.33 3.53
CA ALA A 512 10.31 1.70 3.77
C ALA A 512 11.62 1.78 4.58
N THR A 513 12.02 0.67 5.22
CA THR A 513 13.27 0.55 5.97
C THR A 513 14.49 0.28 5.08
N LYS A 514 14.31 0.00 3.79
CA LYS A 514 15.38 -0.39 2.85
C LYS A 514 15.54 0.60 1.69
N ARG A 515 16.79 0.84 1.29
CA ARG A 515 17.14 1.60 0.08
C ARG A 515 18.37 1.00 -0.58
N HIS A 516 18.35 0.80 -1.90
CA HIS A 516 19.54 0.44 -2.66
C HIS A 516 20.53 1.62 -2.76
N VAL A 517 21.81 1.33 -2.64
CA VAL A 517 22.92 2.29 -2.77
C VAL A 517 23.93 1.76 -3.78
N GLU A 518 24.82 2.61 -4.32
CA GLU A 518 25.88 2.15 -5.23
C GLU A 518 26.81 1.15 -4.53
N ASP A 519 27.35 0.24 -5.34
CA ASP A 519 28.29 -0.77 -4.89
C ASP A 519 29.46 -0.16 -4.12
N GLY A 520 29.64 -0.59 -2.87
CA GLY A 520 30.73 -0.13 -2.00
C GLY A 520 30.55 1.26 -1.37
N ALA A 521 29.37 1.88 -1.46
CA ALA A 521 29.04 3.09 -0.71
C ALA A 521 29.18 2.87 0.81
N ARG A 522 29.63 3.91 1.52
CA ARG A 522 29.81 3.90 2.99
C ARG A 522 29.16 5.11 3.63
N ILE A 523 28.59 4.94 4.82
CA ILE A 523 28.03 6.04 5.61
C ILE A 523 29.15 6.87 6.20
N VAL A 524 29.04 8.19 6.05
CA VAL A 524 30.00 9.16 6.57
C VAL A 524 29.39 9.95 7.73
N ALA A 525 28.18 10.47 7.56
CA ALA A 525 27.52 11.28 8.59
C ALA A 525 26.01 11.09 8.60
N CYS A 526 25.42 11.16 9.79
CA CYS A 526 23.98 11.19 10.02
C CYS A 526 23.70 12.15 11.18
N ALA A 527 23.29 13.40 10.89
CA ALA A 527 23.06 14.38 11.94
C ALA A 527 21.78 14.11 12.74
N PRO A 528 21.75 14.43 14.04
CA PRO A 528 20.56 14.37 14.89
C PRO A 528 19.39 15.18 14.32
N GLY A 529 18.20 14.59 14.33
CA GLY A 529 16.97 15.16 13.80
C GLY A 529 16.95 15.35 12.29
N SER A 530 18.06 15.12 11.58
CA SER A 530 18.11 15.21 10.13
C SER A 530 17.44 13.99 9.50
N THR A 531 16.69 14.22 8.42
CA THR A 531 16.15 13.13 7.60
C THR A 531 17.15 12.62 6.56
N SER A 532 18.37 13.18 6.55
CA SER A 532 19.39 12.93 5.52
C SER A 532 20.59 12.16 6.06
N VAL A 533 21.11 11.24 5.26
CA VAL A 533 22.30 10.44 5.48
C VAL A 533 23.30 10.77 4.38
N VAL A 534 24.56 11.05 4.75
CA VAL A 534 25.63 11.36 3.81
C VAL A 534 26.45 10.09 3.57
N LEU A 535 26.53 9.69 2.31
CA LEU A 535 27.27 8.53 1.83
C LEU A 535 28.50 9.00 1.06
N GLN A 536 29.59 8.23 1.16
CA GLN A 536 30.73 8.33 0.27
C GLN A 536 30.76 7.12 -0.67
N MET A 537 30.81 7.40 -1.95
CA MET A 537 30.90 6.40 -3.01
C MET A 537 32.35 5.90 -3.13
N PRO A 538 32.63 4.71 -3.67
CA PRO A 538 33.99 4.17 -3.77
C PRO A 538 34.95 5.06 -4.57
N ARG A 539 34.40 5.86 -5.49
CA ARG A 539 35.18 6.81 -6.28
C ARG A 539 35.69 7.98 -5.45
N GLY A 540 35.03 8.29 -4.33
CA GLY A 540 35.32 9.40 -3.43
C GLY A 540 34.25 10.50 -3.41
N ASN A 541 33.27 10.46 -4.30
CA ASN A 541 32.15 11.41 -4.36
C ASN A 541 31.23 11.27 -3.13
N LEU A 542 30.63 12.38 -2.72
CA LEU A 542 29.61 12.40 -1.66
C LEU A 542 28.21 12.37 -2.28
N GLU A 543 27.31 11.59 -1.68
CA GLU A 543 25.88 11.56 -2.02
C GLU A 543 25.06 11.70 -0.75
N THR A 544 24.15 12.68 -0.72
CA THR A 544 23.22 12.87 0.40
C THR A 544 21.88 12.26 0.04
N VAL A 545 21.43 11.26 0.80
CA VAL A 545 20.15 10.58 0.59
C VAL A 545 19.22 10.83 1.78
N ALA A 546 17.91 10.86 1.54
CA ALA A 546 16.91 10.94 2.61
C ALA A 546 16.09 9.63 2.66
N PRO A 547 16.47 8.65 3.51
CA PRO A 547 15.76 7.38 3.61
C PRO A 547 14.33 7.58 4.11
N LYS A 548 13.36 6.89 3.50
CA LYS A 548 11.95 6.95 3.92
C LYS A 548 11.77 6.53 5.39
N ALA A 549 12.63 5.64 5.89
CA ALA A 549 12.71 5.26 7.30
C ALA A 549 13.01 6.42 8.28
N LEU A 550 13.63 7.51 7.83
CA LEU A 550 13.81 8.73 8.63
C LEU A 550 12.73 9.77 8.33
N VAL A 551 12.33 9.88 7.05
CA VAL A 551 11.33 10.86 6.58
C VAL A 551 9.94 10.57 7.12
N LEU A 552 9.45 9.33 7.01
CA LEU A 552 8.08 8.98 7.35
C LEU A 552 7.77 9.15 8.85
N PRO A 553 8.62 8.69 9.79
CA PRO A 553 8.42 9.01 11.21
C PRO A 553 8.39 10.51 11.49
N ALA A 554 9.26 11.28 10.83
CA ALA A 554 9.28 12.72 11.03
C ALA A 554 7.99 13.41 10.54
N VAL A 555 7.41 12.95 9.42
CA VAL A 555 6.10 13.41 8.95
C VAL A 555 5.00 13.03 9.94
N ALA A 556 4.97 11.78 10.40
CA ALA A 556 3.98 11.29 11.37
C ALA A 556 4.03 12.06 12.69
N CYS A 557 5.23 12.35 13.20
CA CYS A 557 5.44 13.16 14.39
C CYS A 557 4.97 14.61 14.19
N ALA A 558 5.26 15.23 13.03
CA ALA A 558 4.80 16.58 12.72
C ALA A 558 3.25 16.64 12.66
N LEU A 559 2.61 15.63 12.07
CA LEU A 559 1.14 15.50 12.06
C LEU A 559 0.56 15.31 13.47
N ARG A 560 1.18 14.48 14.33
CA ARG A 560 0.76 14.32 15.74
C ARG A 560 0.91 15.62 16.55
N ALA A 561 1.92 16.42 16.24
CA ALA A 561 2.15 17.72 16.87
C ALA A 561 1.23 18.83 16.33
N GLY A 562 0.47 18.57 15.26
CA GLY A 562 -0.35 19.59 14.59
C GLY A 562 0.45 20.61 13.79
N ARG A 563 1.72 20.30 13.46
CA ARG A 563 2.59 21.12 12.59
C ARG A 563 2.43 20.68 11.15
N TYR A 564 1.34 21.11 10.55
CA TYR A 564 0.94 20.75 9.20
C TYR A 564 1.86 21.33 8.12
N ALA A 565 2.40 22.53 8.34
CA ALA A 565 3.35 23.16 7.42
C ALA A 565 4.64 22.33 7.29
N ASP A 566 5.19 21.89 8.41
CA ASP A 566 6.40 21.05 8.45
C ASP A 566 6.14 19.68 7.82
N ALA A 567 5.00 19.06 8.15
CA ALA A 567 4.59 17.78 7.57
C ALA A 567 4.43 17.87 6.05
N TYR A 568 3.72 18.90 5.55
CA TYR A 568 3.53 19.15 4.12
C TYR A 568 4.86 19.40 3.42
N ALA A 569 5.69 20.31 3.93
CA ALA A 569 6.96 20.67 3.31
C ALA A 569 7.89 19.45 3.19
N LEU A 570 7.95 18.61 4.23
CA LEU A 570 8.76 17.39 4.23
C LEU A 570 8.18 16.34 3.28
N ALA A 571 6.86 16.13 3.29
CA ALA A 571 6.17 15.18 2.41
C ALA A 571 6.34 15.56 0.93
N ALA A 572 6.11 16.82 0.58
CA ALA A 572 6.26 17.35 -0.78
C ALA A 572 7.72 17.27 -1.25
N LYS A 573 8.68 17.74 -0.43
CA LYS A 573 10.12 17.72 -0.77
C LYS A 573 10.62 16.30 -1.04
N GLN A 574 10.19 15.33 -0.22
CA GLN A 574 10.63 13.94 -0.30
C GLN A 574 9.71 13.06 -1.14
N ARG A 575 8.69 13.62 -1.80
CA ARG A 575 7.68 12.89 -2.59
C ARG A 575 7.08 11.73 -1.80
N VAL A 576 6.62 12.01 -0.59
CA VAL A 576 5.71 11.13 0.15
C VAL A 576 4.31 11.36 -0.41
N ASP A 577 3.50 10.31 -0.47
CA ASP A 577 2.12 10.44 -0.90
C ASP A 577 1.36 11.40 0.05
N LEU A 578 0.82 12.47 -0.52
CA LEU A 578 0.16 13.54 0.23
C LEU A 578 -1.15 13.08 0.88
N ASN A 579 -1.73 11.95 0.44
CA ASN A 579 -2.87 11.32 1.12
C ASN A 579 -2.55 11.00 2.58
N LEU A 580 -1.28 10.74 2.92
CA LEU A 580 -0.85 10.51 4.31
C LEU A 580 -1.24 11.67 5.25
N ILE A 581 -1.25 12.91 4.76
CA ILE A 581 -1.61 14.09 5.59
C ILE A 581 -3.06 14.00 6.08
N VAL A 582 -3.94 13.44 5.24
CA VAL A 582 -5.37 13.28 5.52
C VAL A 582 -5.65 11.96 6.24
N ASP A 583 -5.10 10.87 5.70
CA ASP A 583 -5.40 9.51 6.09
C ASP A 583 -4.85 9.16 7.49
N TYR A 584 -3.71 9.74 7.86
CA TYR A 584 -3.07 9.47 9.15
C TYR A 584 -3.99 9.69 10.35
N GLY A 585 -4.95 10.62 10.27
CA GLY A 585 -5.93 10.89 11.32
C GLY A 585 -7.38 10.82 10.85
N TRP A 586 -7.67 10.21 9.70
CA TRP A 586 -9.02 10.19 9.14
C TRP A 586 -10.03 9.50 10.09
N PRO A 587 -11.26 10.05 10.30
CA PRO A 587 -11.85 11.25 9.70
C PRO A 587 -11.59 12.58 10.44
N ASN A 588 -10.76 12.59 11.49
CA ASN A 588 -10.49 13.79 12.31
C ASN A 588 -9.84 14.94 11.53
N PHE A 589 -9.28 14.67 10.34
CA PHE A 589 -8.78 15.72 9.44
C PHE A 589 -9.86 16.76 9.10
N ILE A 590 -11.15 16.38 9.09
CA ILE A 590 -12.25 17.31 8.80
C ILE A 590 -12.24 18.49 9.78
N ASP A 591 -12.06 18.22 11.08
CA ASP A 591 -12.00 19.25 12.12
C ASP A 591 -10.67 19.99 12.11
N ALA A 592 -9.61 19.32 11.65
CA ALA A 592 -8.28 19.92 11.52
C ALA A 592 -8.06 20.75 10.25
N ALA A 593 -8.97 20.70 9.27
CA ALA A 593 -8.80 21.34 7.96
C ALA A 593 -8.54 22.85 8.04
N GLU A 594 -9.19 23.55 8.98
CA GLU A 594 -8.97 24.98 9.21
C GLU A 594 -7.55 25.26 9.73
N ALA A 595 -7.09 24.45 10.71
CA ALA A 595 -5.74 24.55 11.23
C ALA A 595 -4.69 24.23 10.14
N PHE A 596 -4.97 23.23 9.29
CA PHE A 596 -4.12 22.85 8.17
C PHE A 596 -3.96 23.99 7.15
N VAL A 597 -5.06 24.57 6.66
CA VAL A 597 -5.03 25.68 5.68
C VAL A 597 -4.30 26.89 6.23
N ARG A 598 -4.55 27.24 7.51
CA ARG A 598 -3.90 28.36 8.18
C ARG A 598 -2.39 28.15 8.37
N ASP A 599 -1.98 26.95 8.74
CA ASP A 599 -0.57 26.63 9.02
C ASP A 599 0.25 26.54 7.71
N VAL A 600 -0.26 25.83 6.70
CA VAL A 600 0.41 25.70 5.39
C VAL A 600 0.44 27.03 4.63
N ASN A 601 -0.62 27.85 4.73
CA ASN A 601 -0.71 29.22 4.20
C ASN A 601 -0.26 29.40 2.72
N SER A 602 -0.43 28.37 1.89
CA SER A 602 -0.03 28.37 0.49
C SER A 602 -1.14 27.76 -0.37
N ALA A 603 -1.73 28.58 -1.26
CA ALA A 603 -2.79 28.14 -2.17
C ALA A 603 -2.29 27.02 -3.10
N ASP A 604 -1.05 27.11 -3.58
CA ASP A 604 -0.44 26.08 -4.43
C ASP A 604 -0.30 24.74 -3.72
N ALA A 605 0.07 24.77 -2.44
CA ALA A 605 0.19 23.56 -1.63
C ALA A 605 -1.17 22.88 -1.39
N ILE A 606 -2.22 23.68 -1.15
CA ILE A 606 -3.58 23.15 -1.01
C ILE A 606 -4.09 22.57 -2.33
N MET A 607 -3.83 23.23 -3.46
CA MET A 607 -4.18 22.68 -4.78
C MET A 607 -3.45 21.37 -5.05
N GLU A 608 -2.15 21.29 -4.75
CA GLU A 608 -1.36 20.07 -4.91
C GLU A 608 -1.90 18.91 -4.06
N LEU A 609 -2.32 19.17 -2.82
CA LEU A 609 -3.00 18.18 -1.98
C LEU A 609 -4.33 17.75 -2.60
N LEU A 610 -5.22 18.70 -2.94
CA LEU A 610 -6.56 18.43 -3.48
C LEU A 610 -6.51 17.59 -4.76
N GLU A 611 -5.51 17.83 -5.61
CA GLU A 611 -5.29 17.05 -6.82
C GLU A 611 -4.73 15.66 -6.52
N ALA A 612 -4.03 15.48 -5.39
CA ALA A 612 -3.41 14.21 -4.99
C ALA A 612 -4.37 13.29 -4.25
N LEU A 613 -5.50 13.81 -3.76
CA LEU A 613 -6.50 13.04 -3.04
C LEU A 613 -6.98 11.82 -3.83
N ASP A 614 -6.97 10.67 -3.17
CA ASP A 614 -7.55 9.41 -3.61
C ASP A 614 -8.52 8.92 -2.51
N ASP A 615 -9.52 8.12 -2.87
CA ASP A 615 -10.47 7.56 -1.91
C ASP A 615 -9.84 6.42 -1.07
N VAL A 616 -8.77 5.80 -1.57
CA VAL A 616 -8.03 4.74 -0.86
C VAL A 616 -7.30 5.32 0.36
N ASP A 617 -7.47 4.69 1.53
CA ASP A 617 -6.73 5.02 2.75
C ASP A 617 -5.34 4.38 2.73
N VAL A 618 -4.30 5.22 2.65
CA VAL A 618 -2.90 4.76 2.58
C VAL A 618 -2.36 4.18 3.91
N THR A 619 -3.09 4.38 5.02
CA THR A 619 -2.73 3.89 6.37
C THR A 619 -3.54 2.67 6.82
N ALA A 620 -4.57 2.30 6.06
CA ALA A 620 -5.38 1.12 6.32
C ALA A 620 -4.56 -0.19 6.22
N LYS A 621 -5.13 -1.29 6.71
CA LYS A 621 -4.49 -2.62 6.63
C LYS A 621 -4.24 -3.02 5.17
N GLY A 622 -2.99 -3.37 4.84
CA GLY A 622 -2.52 -3.60 3.47
C GLY A 622 -2.16 -2.34 2.70
N GLY A 623 -2.31 -1.15 3.30
CA GLY A 623 -1.88 0.13 2.74
C GLY A 623 -0.38 0.37 2.90
N ILE A 624 0.18 1.23 2.05
CA ILE A 624 1.63 1.49 1.96
C ILE A 624 2.26 2.08 3.24
N TYR A 625 1.45 2.65 4.14
CA TYR A 625 1.91 3.23 5.41
C TYR A 625 1.26 2.58 6.65
N GLU A 626 0.74 1.34 6.54
CA GLU A 626 0.20 0.60 7.68
C GLU A 626 1.19 0.52 8.85
N GLU A 627 2.44 0.14 8.57
CA GLU A 627 3.48 -0.02 9.59
C GLU A 627 3.82 1.32 10.26
N LEU A 628 3.81 2.42 9.50
CA LEU A 628 4.03 3.76 10.04
C LEU A 628 2.92 4.14 11.03
N ALA A 629 1.65 3.98 10.66
CA ALA A 629 0.52 4.29 11.53
C ALA A 629 0.46 3.38 12.77
N ARG A 630 0.98 2.16 12.68
CA ARG A 630 1.12 1.25 13.83
C ARG A 630 2.21 1.70 14.80
N LEU A 631 3.40 2.05 14.30
CA LEU A 631 4.53 2.49 15.14
C LEU A 631 4.29 3.91 15.71
N TYR A 632 3.66 4.76 14.91
CA TYR A 632 3.31 6.13 15.23
C TYR A 632 1.79 6.28 15.15
N PRO A 633 1.03 5.91 16.20
CA PRO A 633 -0.41 6.04 16.18
C PRO A 633 -0.85 7.51 16.20
N PRO A 634 -1.92 7.89 15.48
CA PRO A 634 -2.49 9.23 15.53
C PRO A 634 -3.05 9.56 16.92
N ARG A 635 -3.13 10.85 17.24
CA ARG A 635 -3.75 11.31 18.48
C ARG A 635 -5.26 11.08 18.40
N VAL A 636 -5.78 10.21 19.27
CA VAL A 636 -7.22 10.01 19.44
C VAL A 636 -7.77 11.19 20.24
N THR A 637 -8.47 12.11 19.58
CA THR A 637 -9.38 13.02 20.27
C THR A 637 -10.65 12.24 20.58
N THR A 638 -11.05 12.21 21.85
CA THR A 638 -12.32 11.61 22.28
C THR A 638 -13.46 12.16 21.41
N PRO A 639 -14.29 11.31 20.80
CA PRO A 639 -15.41 11.80 20.02
C PRO A 639 -16.33 12.57 20.96
N THR A 640 -16.53 13.86 20.71
CA THR A 640 -17.75 14.53 21.16
C THR A 640 -18.93 13.78 20.56
N ASP A 641 -19.88 13.40 21.39
CA ASP A 641 -21.12 12.71 21.03
C ASP A 641 -21.84 13.41 19.86
N ALA A 642 -21.44 13.11 18.64
CA ALA A 642 -22.23 13.30 17.44
C ALA A 642 -23.04 12.01 17.30
N GLY A 643 -24.33 12.13 17.59
CA GLY A 643 -25.25 11.01 17.60
C GLY A 643 -25.22 10.21 16.29
N ASP A 644 -25.60 8.94 16.41
CA ASP A 644 -26.03 8.08 15.31
C ASP A 644 -27.18 8.75 14.54
N ASP A 645 -26.87 9.71 13.67
CA ASP A 645 -27.72 10.10 12.55
C ASP A 645 -27.37 9.17 11.38
N ASP A 646 -27.96 7.97 11.45
CA ASP A 646 -28.12 7.07 10.34
C ASP A 646 -29.13 7.69 9.34
N CYS A 647 -28.63 8.65 8.55
CA CYS A 647 -29.39 9.25 7.44
C CYS A 647 -28.45 9.61 6.28
N SER A 648 -28.34 8.68 5.33
CA SER A 648 -27.90 8.86 3.93
C SER A 648 -26.63 9.69 3.67
N THR A 649 -25.44 9.07 3.56
CA THR A 649 -24.33 9.71 2.83
C THR A 649 -23.51 8.72 2.00
N THR A 650 -23.82 8.68 0.71
CA THR A 650 -23.07 8.02 -0.37
C THR A 650 -21.82 8.82 -0.81
N GLN A 651 -21.23 9.64 0.07
CA GLN A 651 -20.16 10.59 -0.31
C GLN A 651 -18.77 10.05 0.06
N SER A 652 -17.87 10.10 -0.92
CA SER A 652 -16.48 9.63 -0.84
C SER A 652 -15.64 10.44 0.16
N LYS A 653 -14.50 9.89 0.61
CA LYS A 653 -13.51 10.59 1.45
C LYS A 653 -13.05 11.87 0.76
N THR A 654 -12.75 11.79 -0.54
CA THR A 654 -12.30 12.93 -1.33
C THR A 654 -13.31 14.08 -1.28
N ASP A 655 -14.60 13.78 -1.46
CA ASP A 655 -15.65 14.81 -1.47
C ASP A 655 -15.76 15.49 -0.10
N LYS A 656 -15.68 14.71 0.99
CA LYS A 656 -15.72 15.23 2.37
C LYS A 656 -14.51 16.13 2.66
N VAL A 657 -13.31 15.74 2.23
CA VAL A 657 -12.09 16.54 2.38
C VAL A 657 -12.17 17.83 1.57
N CYS A 658 -12.64 17.75 0.32
CA CYS A 658 -12.84 18.92 -0.53
C CYS A 658 -13.85 19.90 0.10
N VAL A 659 -14.95 19.43 0.68
CA VAL A 659 -15.90 20.27 1.43
C VAL A 659 -15.24 20.93 2.64
N ALA A 660 -14.48 20.18 3.43
CA ALA A 660 -13.82 20.69 4.64
C ALA A 660 -12.78 21.78 4.30
N ILE A 661 -11.94 21.53 3.29
CA ILE A 661 -10.95 22.51 2.80
C ILE A 661 -11.63 23.75 2.22
N ARG A 662 -12.76 23.62 1.50
CA ARG A 662 -13.55 24.79 1.05
C ARG A 662 -13.98 25.68 2.21
N ARG A 663 -14.59 25.08 3.23
CA ARG A 663 -15.05 25.81 4.42
C ARG A 663 -13.88 26.49 5.13
N ALA A 664 -12.74 25.80 5.23
CA ALA A 664 -11.52 26.36 5.80
C ALA A 664 -11.00 27.56 5.00
N ILE A 665 -10.96 27.48 3.66
CA ILE A 665 -10.55 28.59 2.79
C ILE A 665 -11.50 29.79 2.95
N GLU A 666 -12.81 29.55 2.97
CA GLU A 666 -13.83 30.60 3.13
C GLU A 666 -13.76 31.28 4.50
N ALA A 667 -13.40 30.54 5.55
CA ALA A 667 -13.19 31.09 6.91
C ALA A 667 -11.86 31.85 7.05
N HIS A 668 -10.85 31.55 6.24
CA HIS A 668 -9.50 32.10 6.39
C HIS A 668 -9.34 33.57 5.94
N ASP A 669 -10.37 34.17 5.31
CA ASP A 669 -10.47 35.59 4.91
C ASP A 669 -9.17 36.22 4.38
N ALA A 670 -8.47 35.49 3.50
CA ALA A 670 -7.09 35.80 3.10
C ALA A 670 -6.95 36.32 1.65
N GLY A 671 -8.00 36.94 1.11
CA GLY A 671 -8.01 37.64 -0.18
C GLY A 671 -8.14 36.75 -1.42
N GLY A 672 -8.01 37.35 -2.61
CA GLY A 672 -8.29 36.71 -3.91
C GLY A 672 -7.36 35.58 -4.33
N ARG A 673 -6.20 35.39 -3.67
CA ARG A 673 -5.21 34.34 -4.00
C ARG A 673 -5.72 32.92 -3.76
N TRP A 674 -6.72 32.74 -2.89
CA TRP A 674 -7.29 31.45 -2.55
C TRP A 674 -8.41 31.00 -3.49
N GLU A 675 -8.84 31.87 -4.40
CA GLU A 675 -9.97 31.58 -5.29
C GLU A 675 -9.65 30.39 -6.21
N LEU A 676 -8.41 30.25 -6.68
CA LEU A 676 -7.99 29.08 -7.47
C LEU A 676 -8.02 27.79 -6.65
N ALA A 677 -7.64 27.82 -5.37
CA ALA A 677 -7.71 26.66 -4.48
C ALA A 677 -9.17 26.27 -4.20
N ALA A 678 -10.05 27.26 -4.00
CA ALA A 678 -11.49 27.04 -3.88
C ALA A 678 -12.06 26.41 -5.15
N LEU A 679 -11.75 26.94 -6.34
CA LEU A 679 -12.18 26.35 -7.61
C LEU A 679 -11.65 24.92 -7.80
N THR A 680 -10.41 24.66 -7.42
CA THR A 680 -9.81 23.31 -7.45
C THR A 680 -10.61 22.34 -6.60
N SER A 681 -11.00 22.74 -5.40
CA SER A 681 -11.78 21.85 -4.53
C SER A 681 -13.20 21.57 -5.05
N TYR A 682 -13.82 22.47 -5.85
CA TYR A 682 -15.10 22.17 -6.51
C TYR A 682 -14.93 21.24 -7.71
N ALA A 683 -13.80 21.33 -8.40
CA ALA A 683 -13.46 20.50 -9.55
C ALA A 683 -12.83 19.15 -9.17
N ALA A 684 -12.32 19.01 -7.95
CA ALA A 684 -11.73 17.79 -7.41
C ALA A 684 -12.80 16.86 -6.79
N GLY A 685 -12.47 15.57 -6.74
CA GLY A 685 -13.35 14.50 -6.24
C GLY A 685 -14.07 13.71 -7.33
N ASP A 686 -14.81 12.68 -6.91
CA ASP A 686 -15.53 11.77 -7.81
C ASP A 686 -16.81 12.41 -8.37
N ALA A 687 -17.41 13.34 -7.61
CA ALA A 687 -18.62 14.08 -7.97
C ALA A 687 -18.36 15.59 -8.00
N PRO A 688 -17.65 16.12 -9.01
CA PRO A 688 -17.26 17.52 -9.06
C PRO A 688 -18.48 18.46 -9.21
N ASP A 689 -18.58 19.48 -8.35
CA ASP A 689 -19.62 20.51 -8.40
C ASP A 689 -19.19 21.68 -9.30
N LEU A 690 -19.09 21.37 -10.59
CA LEU A 690 -18.72 22.32 -11.65
C LEU A 690 -19.72 23.47 -11.77
N SER A 691 -20.98 23.22 -11.42
CA SER A 691 -22.03 24.24 -11.45
C SER A 691 -21.77 25.34 -10.42
N ALA A 692 -21.36 24.98 -9.19
CA ALA A 692 -21.00 25.95 -8.16
C ALA A 692 -19.69 26.69 -8.52
N ALA A 693 -18.70 25.99 -9.07
CA ALA A 693 -17.46 26.61 -9.55
C ALA A 693 -17.74 27.68 -10.61
N LEU A 694 -18.57 27.36 -11.61
CA LEU A 694 -18.94 28.29 -12.69
C LEU A 694 -19.77 29.47 -12.19
N ARG A 695 -20.62 29.29 -11.17
CA ARG A 695 -21.31 30.41 -10.52
C ARG A 695 -20.34 31.38 -9.85
N ARG A 696 -19.27 30.90 -9.20
CA ARG A 696 -18.23 31.78 -8.65
C ARG A 696 -17.51 32.56 -9.77
N VAL A 697 -17.19 31.90 -10.89
CA VAL A 697 -16.62 32.58 -12.06
C VAL A 697 -17.57 33.65 -12.62
N ALA A 698 -18.87 33.39 -12.65
CA ALA A 698 -19.87 34.37 -13.07
C ALA A 698 -19.93 35.58 -12.12
N VAL A 699 -19.90 35.36 -10.80
CA VAL A 699 -19.83 36.44 -9.79
C VAL A 699 -18.56 37.28 -9.96
N LEU A 700 -17.39 36.65 -10.17
CA LEU A 700 -16.14 37.38 -10.46
C LEU A 700 -16.29 38.24 -11.72
N ARG A 701 -16.95 37.72 -12.76
CA ARG A 701 -17.20 38.45 -14.00
C ARG A 701 -18.14 39.65 -13.80
N GLU A 702 -19.17 39.50 -12.98
CA GLU A 702 -20.08 40.59 -12.62
C GLU A 702 -19.37 41.70 -11.85
N ILE A 703 -18.50 41.34 -10.89
CA ILE A 703 -17.66 42.29 -10.14
C ILE A 703 -16.74 43.06 -11.10
N GLU A 704 -16.06 42.36 -12.03
CA GLU A 704 -15.24 43.01 -13.07
C GLU A 704 -16.03 44.01 -13.91
N LEU A 705 -17.23 43.62 -14.36
CA LEU A 705 -18.09 44.47 -15.18
C LEU A 705 -18.57 45.70 -14.38
N ALA A 706 -18.94 45.52 -13.10
CA ALA A 706 -19.32 46.60 -12.20
C ALA A 706 -18.18 47.60 -11.99
N HIS A 707 -16.95 47.10 -11.77
CA HIS A 707 -15.74 47.91 -11.64
C HIS A 707 -15.41 48.64 -12.96
N ALA A 708 -15.62 48.01 -14.12
CA ALA A 708 -15.42 48.64 -15.42
C ALA A 708 -16.41 49.80 -15.65
N THR A 709 -17.69 49.64 -15.27
CA THR A 709 -18.70 50.72 -15.33
C THR A 709 -18.45 51.86 -14.34
N GLN A 710 -17.89 51.58 -13.15
CA GLN A 710 -17.52 52.62 -12.19
C GLN A 710 -16.28 53.40 -12.63
N ASN A 711 -15.30 52.75 -13.25
CA ASN A 711 -14.11 53.41 -13.81
C ASN A 711 -14.40 54.26 -15.06
N THR A 712 -15.50 54.03 -15.78
CA THR A 712 -15.93 54.94 -16.86
C THR A 712 -16.54 56.27 -16.37
N LEU A 713 -16.85 56.39 -15.07
CA LEU A 713 -17.43 57.61 -14.46
C LEU A 713 -16.44 58.42 -13.61
N ASN A 714 -15.27 57.86 -13.27
CA ASN A 714 -14.20 58.55 -12.55
C ASN A 714 -12.90 58.50 -13.37
N VAL A 715 -12.62 59.60 -14.08
CA VAL A 715 -11.26 59.89 -14.59
C VAL A 715 -10.46 60.41 -13.41
N ASP A 716 -9.92 59.53 -12.58
CA ASP A 716 -8.86 59.92 -11.65
C ASP A 716 -7.73 58.90 -11.63
N THR A 717 -6.55 59.43 -11.96
CA THR A 717 -5.30 58.72 -12.15
C THR A 717 -4.75 58.21 -10.83
N ARG A 718 -4.98 56.94 -10.49
CA ARG A 718 -4.12 56.17 -9.56
C ARG A 718 -3.80 54.79 -10.13
N ARG A 719 -2.95 54.76 -11.15
CA ARG A 719 -2.18 53.56 -11.51
C ARG A 719 -1.13 53.35 -10.43
N GLY A 720 -1.26 52.30 -9.62
CA GLY A 720 -0.19 51.93 -8.69
C GLY A 720 -0.61 51.13 -7.46
N ALA A 721 -1.48 50.14 -7.58
CA ALA A 721 -1.51 49.01 -6.66
C ALA A 721 -1.65 47.76 -7.53
N ARG A 722 -0.72 46.80 -7.41
CA ARG A 722 -0.85 45.50 -8.05
C ARG A 722 -2.05 44.82 -7.40
N ASP A 723 -3.17 44.81 -8.09
CA ASP A 723 -4.37 44.11 -7.66
C ASP A 723 -4.06 42.60 -7.81
N GLU A 724 -3.74 41.93 -6.70
CA GLU A 724 -3.48 40.47 -6.63
C GLU A 724 -4.77 39.64 -6.75
N SER A 725 -5.87 40.25 -7.18
CA SER A 725 -7.16 39.56 -7.34
C SER A 725 -7.20 38.72 -8.62
N VAL A 726 -7.64 37.46 -8.48
CA VAL A 726 -7.82 36.53 -9.58
C VAL A 726 -9.01 36.99 -10.42
N ASN A 727 -8.78 37.19 -11.72
CA ASN A 727 -9.83 37.60 -12.66
C ASN A 727 -10.58 36.36 -13.22
N ALA A 728 -11.78 36.58 -13.75
CA ALA A 728 -12.65 35.53 -14.29
C ALA A 728 -12.00 34.73 -15.42
N ALA A 729 -11.13 35.36 -16.21
CA ALA A 729 -10.39 34.69 -17.29
C ALA A 729 -9.34 33.70 -16.77
N VAL A 730 -8.61 34.04 -15.71
CA VAL A 730 -7.64 33.15 -15.04
C VAL A 730 -8.36 32.01 -14.35
N ALA A 731 -9.45 32.31 -13.62
CA ALA A 731 -10.31 31.30 -12.98
C ALA A 731 -10.88 30.28 -13.99
N LEU A 732 -11.35 30.76 -15.14
CA LEU A 732 -11.89 29.90 -16.19
C LEU A 732 -10.80 29.04 -16.86
N LYS A 733 -9.62 29.61 -17.13
CA LYS A 733 -8.47 28.86 -17.65
C LYS A 733 -8.03 27.76 -16.68
N HIS A 734 -8.05 28.04 -15.38
CA HIS A 734 -7.73 27.05 -14.33
C HIS A 734 -8.72 25.88 -14.34
N LEU A 735 -10.03 26.15 -14.36
CA LEU A 735 -11.05 25.09 -14.45
C LEU A 735 -10.95 24.27 -15.74
N LEU A 736 -10.66 24.93 -16.88
CA LEU A 736 -10.45 24.26 -18.16
C LEU A 736 -9.27 23.29 -18.11
N PHE A 737 -8.21 23.64 -17.37
CA PHE A 737 -7.06 22.76 -17.18
C PHE A 737 -7.40 21.54 -16.32
N LEU A 738 -8.20 21.71 -15.26
CA LEU A 738 -8.56 20.63 -14.34
C LEU A 738 -9.50 19.59 -14.98
N VAL A 739 -10.51 20.04 -15.71
CA VAL A 739 -11.68 19.22 -16.10
C VAL A 739 -11.77 19.01 -17.63
N GLY A 740 -11.18 19.91 -18.41
CA GLY A 740 -11.25 19.92 -19.87
C GLY A 740 -12.45 20.68 -20.44
N GLY A 741 -12.30 21.16 -21.69
CA GLY A 741 -13.28 22.02 -22.38
C GLY A 741 -14.69 21.42 -22.54
N PRO A 742 -14.86 20.20 -23.10
CA PRO A 742 -16.19 19.64 -23.37
C PRO A 742 -17.02 19.43 -22.10
N THR A 743 -16.40 18.93 -21.04
CA THR A 743 -17.06 18.66 -19.75
C THR A 743 -17.46 19.96 -19.06
N LEU A 744 -16.58 20.97 -19.07
CA LEU A 744 -16.88 22.28 -18.48
C LEU A 744 -17.96 23.02 -19.27
N TYR A 745 -17.96 22.92 -20.60
CA TYR A 745 -19.03 23.49 -21.45
C TYR A 745 -20.38 22.82 -21.19
N ALA A 746 -20.41 21.48 -21.05
CA ALA A 746 -21.62 20.75 -20.67
C ALA A 746 -22.14 21.18 -19.28
N ALA A 747 -21.25 21.37 -18.30
CA ALA A 747 -21.62 21.91 -17.00
C ALA A 747 -22.17 23.34 -17.08
N ALA A 748 -21.57 24.19 -17.93
CA ALA A 748 -22.04 25.55 -18.18
C ALA A 748 -23.40 25.61 -18.87
N LEU A 749 -23.69 24.71 -19.82
CA LEU A 749 -25.04 24.56 -20.37
C LEU A 749 -26.05 24.16 -19.27
N GLY A 750 -25.62 23.32 -18.33
CA GLY A 750 -26.43 22.87 -17.19
C GLY A 750 -26.77 23.96 -16.16
N THR A 751 -26.11 25.13 -16.19
CA THR A 751 -26.52 26.28 -15.39
C THR A 751 -27.67 27.08 -16.03
N TYR A 752 -28.01 26.75 -17.28
CA TYR A 752 -28.99 27.44 -18.12
C TYR A 752 -28.66 28.90 -18.45
N ASP A 753 -27.44 29.37 -18.13
CA ASP A 753 -26.91 30.68 -18.54
C ASP A 753 -26.10 30.54 -19.85
N LEU A 754 -26.74 30.90 -20.96
CA LEU A 754 -26.13 30.85 -22.29
C LEU A 754 -24.92 31.78 -22.43
N SER A 755 -24.85 32.86 -21.63
CA SER A 755 -23.74 33.81 -21.66
C SER A 755 -22.48 33.20 -21.05
N LEU A 756 -22.64 32.48 -19.94
CA LEU A 756 -21.57 31.73 -19.29
C LEU A 756 -21.11 30.56 -20.18
N ALA A 757 -22.04 29.84 -20.82
CA ALA A 757 -21.70 28.78 -21.77
C ALA A 757 -20.91 29.32 -22.98
N TYR A 758 -21.28 30.48 -23.52
CA TYR A 758 -20.52 31.16 -24.58
C TYR A 758 -19.10 31.50 -24.15
N LEU A 759 -18.94 32.06 -22.94
CA LEU A 759 -17.64 32.43 -22.39
C LEU A 759 -16.74 31.19 -22.24
N VAL A 760 -17.28 30.09 -21.71
CA VAL A 760 -16.56 28.81 -21.55
C VAL A 760 -16.13 28.26 -22.91
N ALA A 761 -17.03 28.23 -23.91
CA ALA A 761 -16.72 27.74 -25.25
C ALA A 761 -15.61 28.55 -25.94
N GLN A 762 -15.65 29.88 -25.79
CA GLN A 762 -14.64 30.78 -26.35
C GLN A 762 -13.25 30.52 -25.75
N HIS A 763 -13.17 30.37 -24.42
CA HIS A 763 -11.90 30.11 -23.73
C HIS A 763 -11.42 28.65 -23.87
N ALA A 764 -12.32 27.71 -24.13
CA ALA A 764 -12.01 26.31 -24.40
C ALA A 764 -11.50 26.07 -25.84
N HIS A 765 -11.44 27.11 -26.68
CA HIS A 765 -11.09 27.00 -28.11
C HIS A 765 -11.95 25.98 -28.87
N MET A 766 -13.23 25.86 -28.50
CA MET A 766 -14.19 25.04 -29.24
C MET A 766 -14.46 25.67 -30.60
N ASP A 767 -14.88 24.87 -31.59
CA ASP A 767 -15.17 25.37 -32.94
C ASP A 767 -16.40 26.30 -32.92
N PRO A 768 -16.26 27.60 -33.27
CA PRO A 768 -17.39 28.53 -33.37
C PRO A 768 -18.49 28.05 -34.32
N GLY A 769 -18.15 27.20 -35.30
CA GLY A 769 -19.12 26.58 -36.20
C GLY A 769 -20.08 25.62 -35.51
N GLU A 770 -19.71 25.05 -34.36
CA GLU A 770 -20.54 24.08 -33.62
C GLU A 770 -21.34 24.74 -32.50
N TYR A 771 -20.68 25.51 -31.61
CA TYR A 771 -21.34 26.03 -30.40
C TYR A 771 -22.17 27.30 -30.65
N VAL A 772 -21.80 28.15 -31.62
CA VAL A 772 -22.56 29.40 -31.88
C VAL A 772 -23.96 29.11 -32.45
N PRO A 773 -24.12 28.23 -33.46
CA PRO A 773 -25.46 27.86 -33.93
C PRO A 773 -26.29 27.15 -32.86
N GLU A 774 -25.67 26.32 -32.01
CA GLU A 774 -26.33 25.63 -30.90
C GLU A 774 -26.88 26.64 -29.88
N LEU A 775 -26.07 27.60 -29.44
CA LEU A 775 -26.52 28.63 -28.49
C LEU A 775 -27.58 29.57 -29.08
N GLN A 776 -27.47 29.93 -30.36
CA GLN A 776 -28.50 30.72 -31.06
C GLN A 776 -29.82 29.96 -31.19
N HIS A 777 -29.76 28.66 -31.49
CA HIS A 777 -30.93 27.81 -31.55
C HIS A 777 -31.61 27.71 -30.18
N LEU A 778 -30.84 27.45 -29.12
CA LEU A 778 -31.35 27.43 -27.74
C LEU A 778 -31.95 28.78 -27.33
N GLN A 779 -31.32 29.90 -27.70
CA GLN A 779 -31.82 31.25 -27.39
C GLN A 779 -33.17 31.54 -28.05
N SER A 780 -33.47 30.93 -29.19
CA SER A 780 -34.74 31.11 -29.91
C SER A 780 -35.94 30.36 -29.31
N MET A 781 -35.69 29.39 -28.42
CA MET A 781 -36.72 28.56 -27.78
C MET A 781 -37.34 29.23 -26.55
N ARG A 782 -38.56 28.80 -26.19
CA ARG A 782 -39.22 29.17 -24.92
C ARG A 782 -38.43 28.60 -23.73
N GLU A 783 -38.59 29.17 -22.54
CA GLU A 783 -37.74 28.86 -21.38
C GLU A 783 -37.74 27.37 -20.99
N HIS A 784 -38.93 26.77 -20.77
CA HIS A 784 -39.05 25.35 -20.42
C HIS A 784 -38.66 24.42 -21.57
N GLU A 785 -39.04 24.76 -22.80
CA GLU A 785 -38.61 24.04 -24.01
C GLU A 785 -37.07 24.03 -24.16
N ARG A 786 -36.41 25.17 -23.90
CA ARG A 786 -34.95 25.29 -23.90
C ARG A 786 -34.32 24.43 -22.81
N ARG A 787 -34.82 24.48 -21.58
CA ARG A 787 -34.29 23.67 -20.47
C ARG A 787 -34.44 22.18 -20.75
N ALA A 788 -35.57 21.76 -21.32
CA ALA A 788 -35.79 20.37 -21.71
C ALA A 788 -34.79 19.90 -22.78
N GLU A 789 -34.53 20.72 -23.82
CA GLU A 789 -33.57 20.36 -24.87
C GLU A 789 -32.12 20.37 -24.35
N VAL A 790 -31.77 21.29 -23.44
CA VAL A 790 -30.48 21.29 -22.74
C VAL A 790 -30.33 20.04 -21.87
N ALA A 791 -31.32 19.70 -21.06
CA ALA A 791 -31.30 18.52 -20.21
C ALA A 791 -31.16 17.23 -21.05
N LYS A 792 -31.86 17.14 -22.18
CA LYS A 792 -31.72 16.06 -23.16
C LYS A 792 -30.33 15.99 -23.76
N ARG A 793 -29.75 17.14 -24.15
CA ARG A 793 -28.35 17.26 -24.64
C ARG A 793 -27.32 16.78 -23.60
N LEU A 794 -27.60 17.02 -22.32
CA LEU A 794 -26.79 16.58 -21.17
C LEU A 794 -27.10 15.16 -20.70
N ARG A 795 -28.02 14.44 -21.38
CA ARG A 795 -28.50 13.10 -21.01
C ARG A 795 -29.18 13.03 -19.64
N ARG A 796 -29.69 14.15 -19.12
CA ARG A 796 -30.52 14.25 -17.92
C ARG A 796 -31.99 14.11 -18.30
N VAL A 797 -32.36 12.88 -18.62
CA VAL A 797 -33.67 12.55 -19.22
C VAL A 797 -34.83 12.82 -18.27
N ASP A 798 -34.60 12.59 -16.98
CA ASP A 798 -35.51 12.88 -15.88
C ASP A 798 -35.83 14.36 -15.73
N GLU A 799 -34.83 15.24 -15.80
CA GLU A 799 -35.02 16.70 -15.84
C GLU A 799 -35.76 17.13 -17.12
N ALA A 800 -35.39 16.55 -18.28
CA ALA A 800 -36.04 16.85 -19.55
C ALA A 800 -37.54 16.49 -19.56
N ILE A 801 -37.93 15.36 -18.96
CA ILE A 801 -39.34 14.97 -18.79
C ILE A 801 -40.07 16.02 -17.94
N THR A 802 -39.48 16.43 -16.82
CA THR A 802 -40.07 17.45 -15.93
C THR A 802 -40.30 18.77 -16.67
N GLU A 803 -39.30 19.23 -17.44
CA GLU A 803 -39.38 20.48 -18.19
C GLU A 803 -40.39 20.41 -19.36
N TYR A 804 -40.50 19.28 -20.08
CA TYR A 804 -41.56 19.11 -21.09
C TYR A 804 -42.96 19.10 -20.48
N LEU A 805 -43.14 18.53 -19.28
CA LEU A 805 -44.41 18.60 -18.56
C LEU A 805 -44.76 20.03 -18.13
N LEU A 806 -43.77 20.83 -17.73
CA LEU A 806 -43.96 22.25 -17.41
C LEU A 806 -44.26 23.09 -18.67
N ASP A 807 -43.72 22.73 -19.84
CA ASP A 807 -44.05 23.37 -21.12
C ASP A 807 -45.44 22.96 -21.65
N GLY A 808 -46.05 21.90 -21.10
CA GLY A 808 -47.33 21.35 -21.52
C GLY A 808 -47.26 20.33 -22.67
N ASP A 809 -46.05 19.93 -23.08
CA ASP A 809 -45.81 18.94 -24.14
C ASP A 809 -45.78 17.51 -23.58
N VAL A 810 -46.97 17.00 -23.26
CA VAL A 810 -47.15 15.65 -22.72
C VAL A 810 -46.76 14.57 -23.73
N GLU A 811 -46.87 14.88 -25.02
CA GLU A 811 -46.56 13.93 -26.08
C GLU A 811 -45.07 13.59 -26.09
N ARG A 812 -44.19 14.61 -26.13
CA ARG A 812 -42.74 14.43 -26.07
C ARG A 812 -42.28 13.85 -24.73
N ALA A 813 -42.87 14.27 -23.61
CA ALA A 813 -42.57 13.70 -22.30
C ALA A 813 -42.87 12.18 -22.26
N GLY A 814 -43.98 11.76 -22.85
CA GLY A 814 -44.37 10.35 -22.94
C GLY A 814 -43.48 9.51 -23.88
N GLU A 815 -43.03 10.07 -25.00
CA GLU A 815 -42.07 9.41 -25.90
C GLU A 815 -40.72 9.21 -25.20
N LEU A 816 -40.22 10.25 -24.54
CA LEU A 816 -38.95 10.19 -23.83
C LEU A 816 -39.00 9.20 -22.64
N ALA A 817 -40.12 9.19 -21.92
CA ALA A 817 -40.38 8.21 -20.87
C ALA A 817 -40.45 6.77 -21.39
N LYS A 818 -40.98 6.56 -22.60
CA LYS A 818 -41.03 5.24 -23.25
C LYS A 818 -39.64 4.74 -23.63
N ASP A 819 -38.87 5.57 -24.32
CA ASP A 819 -37.55 5.19 -24.85
C ASP A 819 -36.56 4.88 -23.72
N HIS A 820 -36.62 5.64 -22.62
CA HIS A 820 -35.74 5.47 -21.46
C HIS A 820 -36.34 4.66 -20.31
N LYS A 821 -37.56 4.13 -20.45
CA LYS A 821 -38.29 3.37 -19.41
C LYS A 821 -38.53 4.16 -18.10
N LEU A 822 -38.77 5.46 -18.23
CA LEU A 822 -38.97 6.41 -17.11
C LEU A 822 -40.45 6.81 -16.90
N PHE A 823 -41.40 5.98 -17.31
CA PHE A 823 -42.83 6.21 -17.03
C PHE A 823 -43.16 6.42 -15.53
N PRO A 824 -42.55 5.68 -14.58
CA PRO A 824 -42.79 5.94 -13.15
C PRO A 824 -42.41 7.36 -12.73
N HIS A 825 -41.26 7.87 -13.20
CA HIS A 825 -40.81 9.24 -12.95
C HIS A 825 -41.76 10.26 -13.57
N ALA A 826 -42.13 10.09 -14.85
CA ALA A 826 -43.06 10.98 -15.54
C ALA A 826 -44.43 11.06 -14.85
N LEU A 827 -44.96 9.93 -14.36
CA LEU A 827 -46.23 9.86 -13.64
C LEU A 827 -46.15 10.48 -12.24
N ALA A 828 -45.02 10.33 -11.55
CA ALA A 828 -44.77 10.95 -10.25
C ALA A 828 -44.66 12.47 -10.38
N GLU A 829 -43.92 12.97 -11.37
CA GLU A 829 -43.79 14.40 -11.64
C GLU A 829 -45.12 15.03 -12.08
N ALA A 830 -45.87 14.38 -12.97
CA ALA A 830 -47.21 14.86 -13.34
C ALA A 830 -48.16 14.94 -12.13
N ALA A 831 -48.02 14.04 -11.14
CA ALA A 831 -48.77 14.12 -9.89
C ALA A 831 -48.26 15.26 -8.98
N ARG A 832 -46.93 15.42 -8.83
CA ARG A 832 -46.31 16.49 -8.03
C ARG A 832 -46.71 17.88 -8.56
N LEU A 833 -46.77 18.03 -9.88
CA LEU A 833 -47.18 19.25 -10.59
C LEU A 833 -48.70 19.43 -10.68
N ASN A 834 -49.51 18.50 -10.15
CA ASN A 834 -50.97 18.51 -10.20
C ASN A 834 -51.59 18.53 -11.63
N LEU A 835 -50.91 17.93 -12.61
CA LEU A 835 -51.36 17.88 -14.02
C LEU A 835 -52.20 16.63 -14.30
N LYS A 836 -53.52 16.69 -14.01
CA LYS A 836 -54.43 15.54 -14.11
C LYS A 836 -54.61 14.99 -15.54
N ASP A 837 -54.76 15.88 -16.52
CA ASP A 837 -54.97 15.50 -17.92
C ASP A 837 -53.70 14.88 -18.51
N ALA A 838 -52.54 15.47 -18.21
CA ALA A 838 -51.23 14.94 -18.60
C ALA A 838 -50.96 13.56 -17.99
N ARG A 839 -51.27 13.37 -16.70
CA ARG A 839 -51.14 12.08 -16.03
C ARG A 839 -52.01 11.00 -16.67
N THR A 840 -53.23 11.34 -17.07
CA THR A 840 -54.14 10.40 -17.73
C THR A 840 -53.60 9.97 -19.10
N ALA A 841 -53.12 10.93 -19.90
CA ALA A 841 -52.48 10.64 -21.20
C ALA A 841 -51.21 9.79 -21.05
N LEU A 842 -50.36 10.09 -20.05
CA LEU A 842 -49.16 9.29 -19.76
C LEU A 842 -49.50 7.86 -19.32
N LEU A 843 -50.56 7.66 -18.53
CA LEU A 843 -51.02 6.33 -18.12
C LEU A 843 -51.45 5.48 -19.31
N LEU A 844 -52.18 6.07 -20.27
CA LEU A 844 -52.58 5.37 -21.49
C LEU A 844 -51.35 5.02 -22.36
N LYS A 845 -50.42 5.95 -22.56
CA LYS A 845 -49.15 5.66 -23.26
C LYS A 845 -48.33 4.58 -22.56
N HIS A 846 -48.31 4.57 -21.23
CA HIS A 846 -47.64 3.53 -20.45
C HIS A 846 -48.30 2.17 -20.64
N ALA A 847 -49.64 2.13 -20.61
CA ALA A 847 -50.40 0.90 -20.84
C ALA A 847 -50.13 0.32 -22.23
N ASP A 848 -50.10 1.14 -23.28
CA ASP A 848 -49.79 0.68 -24.64
C ASP A 848 -48.37 0.12 -24.73
N ALA A 849 -47.39 0.76 -24.08
CA ALA A 849 -46.02 0.25 -24.01
C ALA A 849 -45.92 -1.09 -23.26
N LEU A 850 -46.71 -1.27 -22.19
CA LEU A 850 -46.80 -2.53 -21.44
C LEU A 850 -47.47 -3.65 -22.24
N SER A 851 -48.54 -3.33 -22.98
CA SER A 851 -49.25 -4.26 -23.86
C SER A 851 -48.33 -4.79 -24.97
N VAL A 852 -47.55 -3.92 -25.63
CA VAL A 852 -46.51 -4.32 -26.60
C VAL A 852 -45.43 -5.21 -25.97
N ALA A 853 -45.13 -5.02 -24.69
CA ALA A 853 -44.19 -5.84 -23.93
C ALA A 853 -44.79 -7.16 -23.40
N MET A 854 -46.04 -7.49 -23.75
CA MET A 854 -46.79 -8.65 -23.25
C MET A 854 -46.99 -8.66 -21.72
N ARG A 855 -46.94 -7.49 -21.07
CA ARG A 855 -47.27 -7.30 -19.64
C ARG A 855 -48.72 -6.86 -19.50
N PHE A 856 -49.64 -7.72 -19.92
CA PHE A 856 -51.06 -7.40 -20.08
C PHE A 856 -51.76 -7.06 -18.75
N ASP A 857 -51.44 -7.74 -17.64
CA ASP A 857 -52.02 -7.40 -16.33
C ASP A 857 -51.64 -5.98 -15.87
N ASP A 858 -50.36 -5.61 -16.02
CA ASP A 858 -49.89 -4.27 -15.67
C ASP A 858 -50.49 -3.20 -16.60
N ALA A 859 -50.64 -3.52 -17.89
CA ALA A 859 -51.31 -2.65 -18.86
C ALA A 859 -52.79 -2.42 -18.49
N ALA A 860 -53.49 -3.47 -18.04
CA ALA A 860 -54.87 -3.38 -17.59
C ALA A 860 -55.01 -2.48 -16.36
N VAL A 861 -54.11 -2.60 -15.38
CA VAL A 861 -54.07 -1.73 -14.19
C VAL A 861 -53.81 -0.27 -14.58
N ALA A 862 -52.88 -0.02 -15.50
CA ALA A 862 -52.60 1.33 -15.99
C ALA A 862 -53.81 1.95 -16.71
N ARG A 863 -54.54 1.19 -17.53
CA ARG A 863 -55.80 1.64 -18.17
C ARG A 863 -56.91 1.90 -17.16
N LEU A 864 -57.07 1.04 -16.14
CA LEU A 864 -58.02 1.30 -15.04
C LEU A 864 -57.70 2.59 -14.29
N ALA A 865 -56.42 2.86 -14.03
CA ALA A 865 -55.97 4.09 -13.38
C ALA A 865 -56.22 5.35 -14.25
N ALA A 866 -56.23 5.19 -15.57
CA ALA A 866 -56.61 6.24 -16.53
C ALA A 866 -58.14 6.37 -16.73
N GLY A 867 -58.95 5.47 -16.17
CA GLY A 867 -60.40 5.43 -16.35
C GLY A 867 -60.90 4.68 -17.59
N ASP A 868 -60.03 4.05 -18.37
CA ASP A 868 -60.39 3.22 -19.53
C ASP A 868 -60.70 1.78 -19.11
N VAL A 869 -61.93 1.57 -18.63
CA VAL A 869 -62.40 0.25 -18.15
C VAL A 869 -62.59 -0.74 -19.32
N SER A 870 -62.96 -0.25 -20.50
CA SER A 870 -63.10 -1.06 -21.72
C SER A 870 -61.76 -1.64 -22.17
N GLY A 871 -60.73 -0.80 -22.33
CA GLY A 871 -59.41 -1.26 -22.74
C GLY A 871 -58.75 -2.12 -21.67
N ALA A 872 -59.06 -1.94 -20.39
CA ALA A 872 -58.58 -2.84 -19.32
C ALA A 872 -59.20 -4.24 -19.39
N LEU A 873 -60.46 -4.37 -19.83
CA LEU A 873 -61.08 -5.68 -20.04
C LEU A 873 -60.34 -6.47 -21.13
N ASP A 874 -60.01 -5.83 -22.24
CA ASP A 874 -59.31 -6.48 -23.35
C ASP A 874 -57.88 -6.91 -22.98
N GLU A 875 -57.19 -6.12 -22.15
CA GLU A 875 -55.87 -6.50 -21.62
C GLU A 875 -55.97 -7.67 -20.65
N TYR A 876 -56.95 -7.72 -19.73
CA TYR A 876 -57.12 -8.88 -18.84
C TYR A 876 -57.56 -10.15 -19.59
N ARG A 877 -58.31 -10.02 -20.69
CA ARG A 877 -58.60 -11.16 -21.60
C ARG A 877 -57.31 -11.69 -22.21
N SER A 878 -56.46 -10.79 -22.71
CA SER A 878 -55.14 -11.13 -23.27
C SER A 878 -54.18 -11.72 -22.23
N ALA A 879 -54.31 -11.30 -20.96
CA ALA A 879 -53.55 -11.85 -19.83
C ALA A 879 -54.05 -13.22 -19.35
N THR A 880 -55.21 -13.69 -19.82
CA THR A 880 -55.94 -14.87 -19.29
C THR A 880 -56.33 -14.76 -17.80
N SER A 881 -56.35 -13.54 -17.26
CA SER A 881 -56.72 -13.22 -15.87
C SER A 881 -58.25 -13.25 -15.71
N TRP A 882 -58.81 -14.46 -15.72
CA TRP A 882 -60.26 -14.68 -15.86
C TRP A 882 -61.09 -14.02 -14.78
N ARG A 883 -60.62 -13.96 -13.53
CA ARG A 883 -61.39 -13.33 -12.44
C ARG A 883 -61.57 -11.84 -12.68
N GLN A 884 -60.49 -11.16 -13.05
CA GLN A 884 -60.46 -9.74 -13.34
C GLN A 884 -61.27 -9.43 -14.60
N ALA A 885 -61.09 -10.21 -15.67
CA ALA A 885 -61.86 -10.08 -16.91
C ALA A 885 -63.37 -10.25 -16.68
N MET A 886 -63.79 -11.32 -15.98
CA MET A 886 -65.20 -11.58 -15.70
C MET A 886 -65.81 -10.52 -14.77
N THR A 887 -65.04 -10.01 -13.81
CA THR A 887 -65.48 -8.93 -12.92
C THR A 887 -65.68 -7.62 -13.68
N LEU A 888 -64.75 -7.25 -14.58
CA LEU A 888 -64.87 -6.05 -15.40
C LEU A 888 -65.99 -6.16 -16.44
N ALA A 889 -66.15 -7.33 -17.07
CA ALA A 889 -67.25 -7.58 -18.00
C ALA A 889 -68.61 -7.44 -17.31
N ALA A 890 -68.74 -7.95 -16.07
CA ALA A 890 -69.93 -7.73 -15.24
C ALA A 890 -70.14 -6.24 -14.90
N ARG A 891 -69.06 -5.52 -14.53
CA ARG A 891 -69.13 -4.07 -14.23
C ARG A 891 -69.56 -3.23 -15.44
N LEU A 892 -69.20 -3.65 -16.64
CA LEU A 892 -69.57 -3.00 -17.90
C LEU A 892 -70.97 -3.38 -18.40
N ASN A 893 -71.73 -4.23 -17.66
CA ASN A 893 -73.04 -4.76 -18.07
C ASN A 893 -73.01 -5.39 -19.48
N VAL A 894 -71.94 -6.14 -19.79
CA VAL A 894 -71.82 -6.87 -21.05
C VAL A 894 -72.99 -7.87 -21.18
N ASP A 895 -73.53 -7.99 -22.39
CA ASP A 895 -74.65 -8.90 -22.69
C ASP A 895 -74.34 -10.35 -22.24
N PRO A 896 -75.31 -11.09 -21.69
CA PRO A 896 -75.10 -12.46 -21.20
C PRO A 896 -74.51 -13.43 -22.24
N LYS A 897 -74.78 -13.21 -23.54
CA LYS A 897 -74.17 -14.01 -24.61
C LYS A 897 -72.69 -13.70 -24.76
N ALA A 898 -72.32 -12.42 -24.82
CA ALA A 898 -70.93 -11.99 -24.90
C ALA A 898 -70.13 -12.34 -23.63
N MET A 899 -70.76 -12.32 -22.45
CA MET A 899 -70.16 -12.80 -21.20
C MET A 899 -69.83 -14.30 -21.27
N ARG A 900 -70.69 -15.09 -21.92
CA ARG A 900 -70.43 -16.51 -22.16
C ARG A 900 -69.30 -16.72 -23.16
N ASP A 901 -69.25 -15.93 -24.24
CA ASP A 901 -68.19 -16.01 -25.25
C ASP A 901 -66.80 -15.68 -24.64
N ILE A 902 -66.73 -14.67 -23.76
CA ILE A 902 -65.50 -14.35 -23.01
C ILE A 902 -65.10 -15.50 -22.07
N ALA A 903 -66.07 -16.12 -21.39
CA ALA A 903 -65.82 -17.27 -20.52
C ALA A 903 -65.33 -18.49 -21.30
N GLU A 904 -65.84 -18.72 -22.51
CA GLU A 904 -65.41 -19.81 -23.41
C GLU A 904 -63.95 -19.61 -23.82
N GLU A 905 -63.61 -18.41 -24.34
CA GLU A 905 -62.25 -18.03 -24.76
C GLU A 905 -61.23 -18.19 -23.62
N LEU A 906 -61.58 -17.72 -22.42
CA LEU A 906 -60.74 -17.84 -21.23
C LEU A 906 -60.61 -19.30 -20.78
N CYS A 907 -61.70 -20.06 -20.79
CA CYS A 907 -61.69 -21.47 -20.41
C CYS A 907 -60.74 -22.27 -21.32
N GLU A 908 -60.89 -22.14 -22.64
CA GLU A 908 -60.02 -22.80 -23.63
C GLU A 908 -58.55 -22.44 -23.44
N SER A 909 -58.26 -21.15 -23.23
CA SER A 909 -56.89 -20.66 -23.02
C SER A 909 -56.27 -21.17 -21.71
N LEU A 910 -57.09 -21.37 -20.67
CA LEU A 910 -56.63 -21.81 -19.35
C LEU A 910 -56.42 -23.33 -19.24
N VAL A 911 -57.06 -24.16 -20.07
CA VAL A 911 -56.99 -25.65 -19.93
C VAL A 911 -55.54 -26.15 -19.86
N MET A 912 -54.64 -25.55 -20.64
CA MET A 912 -53.23 -25.97 -20.70
C MET A 912 -52.33 -25.28 -19.68
N THR A 913 -52.67 -24.09 -19.21
CA THR A 913 -51.81 -23.28 -18.33
C THR A 913 -52.19 -23.38 -16.86
N ASP A 914 -53.48 -23.34 -16.55
CA ASP A 914 -54.06 -23.51 -15.21
C ASP A 914 -55.40 -24.25 -15.31
N PRO A 915 -55.36 -25.60 -15.43
CA PRO A 915 -56.56 -26.43 -15.58
C PRO A 915 -57.53 -26.30 -14.39
N LEU A 916 -57.05 -25.93 -13.20
CA LEU A 916 -57.90 -25.72 -12.04
C LEU A 916 -58.76 -24.46 -12.21
N SER A 917 -58.19 -23.37 -12.72
CA SER A 917 -58.95 -22.18 -13.06
C SER A 917 -59.89 -22.42 -14.24
N ALA A 918 -59.47 -23.18 -15.26
CA ALA A 918 -60.34 -23.57 -16.38
C ALA A 918 -61.56 -24.36 -15.90
N ALA A 919 -61.36 -25.32 -14.98
CA ALA A 919 -62.44 -26.11 -14.37
C ALA A 919 -63.44 -25.23 -13.62
N ARG A 920 -62.95 -24.23 -12.87
CA ARG A 920 -63.80 -23.27 -12.17
C ARG A 920 -64.59 -22.41 -13.13
N VAL A 921 -63.99 -21.90 -14.20
CA VAL A 921 -64.71 -21.13 -15.24
C VAL A 921 -65.78 -21.99 -15.92
N ALA A 922 -65.45 -23.24 -16.25
CA ALA A 922 -66.39 -24.19 -16.86
C ALA A 922 -67.58 -24.50 -15.95
N SER A 923 -67.33 -24.73 -14.66
CA SER A 923 -68.38 -25.02 -13.68
C SER A 923 -69.25 -23.79 -13.36
N THR A 924 -68.64 -22.64 -13.07
CA THR A 924 -69.38 -21.45 -12.58
C THR A 924 -70.02 -20.63 -13.69
N HIS A 925 -69.31 -20.41 -14.81
CA HIS A 925 -69.74 -19.48 -15.86
C HIS A 925 -70.34 -20.19 -17.08
N LEU A 926 -69.80 -21.34 -17.48
CA LEU A 926 -70.31 -22.11 -18.62
C LEU A 926 -71.40 -23.12 -18.23
N LYS A 927 -71.37 -23.60 -16.97
CA LYS A 927 -72.18 -24.71 -16.45
C LYS A 927 -71.99 -26.02 -17.23
N ASP A 928 -70.77 -26.24 -17.72
CA ASP A 928 -70.36 -27.45 -18.44
C ASP A 928 -69.67 -28.41 -17.44
N VAL A 929 -70.44 -29.37 -16.92
CA VAL A 929 -70.01 -30.28 -15.85
C VAL A 929 -68.97 -31.28 -16.35
N ASP A 930 -69.16 -31.84 -17.56
CA ASP A 930 -68.23 -32.81 -18.13
C ASP A 930 -66.85 -32.18 -18.32
N ARG A 931 -66.79 -30.98 -18.92
CA ARG A 931 -65.54 -30.24 -19.12
C ARG A 931 -64.90 -29.81 -17.79
N ALA A 932 -65.70 -29.41 -16.81
CA ALA A 932 -65.20 -29.06 -15.49
C ALA A 932 -64.55 -30.27 -14.79
N VAL A 933 -65.18 -31.45 -14.83
CA VAL A 933 -64.63 -32.69 -14.26
C VAL A 933 -63.35 -33.09 -14.97
N ASP A 934 -63.29 -33.03 -16.30
CA ASP A 934 -62.07 -33.32 -17.07
C ASP A 934 -60.92 -32.36 -16.69
N CYS A 935 -61.21 -31.06 -16.53
CA CYS A 935 -60.22 -30.08 -16.13
C CYS A 935 -59.76 -30.26 -14.66
N PHE A 936 -60.65 -30.64 -13.73
CA PHE A 936 -60.26 -30.99 -12.36
C PHE A 936 -59.38 -32.25 -12.31
N ILE A 937 -59.65 -33.24 -13.15
CA ILE A 937 -58.81 -34.43 -13.31
C ILE A 937 -57.43 -34.06 -13.86
N LEU A 938 -57.37 -33.21 -14.89
CA LEU A 938 -56.11 -32.68 -15.44
C LEU A 938 -55.31 -31.91 -14.37
N ALA A 939 -56.00 -31.17 -13.50
CA ALA A 939 -55.39 -30.47 -12.36
C ALA A 939 -55.03 -31.39 -11.17
N LYS A 940 -55.32 -32.70 -11.25
CA LYS A 940 -55.17 -33.70 -10.17
C LYS A 940 -55.92 -33.30 -8.87
N ALA A 941 -56.97 -32.49 -9.00
CA ALA A 941 -57.80 -32.02 -7.89
C ALA A 941 -58.98 -32.99 -7.64
N TRP A 942 -58.67 -34.14 -7.06
CA TRP A 942 -59.59 -35.28 -6.95
C TRP A 942 -60.84 -34.97 -6.11
N ARG A 943 -60.68 -34.22 -5.02
CA ARG A 943 -61.81 -33.79 -4.17
C ARG A 943 -62.78 -32.87 -4.92
N ASP A 944 -62.25 -31.93 -5.69
CA ASP A 944 -63.06 -30.98 -6.47
C ASP A 944 -63.77 -31.69 -7.64
N ALA A 945 -63.10 -32.63 -8.32
CA ALA A 945 -63.71 -33.44 -9.38
C ALA A 945 -64.91 -34.25 -8.87
N THR A 946 -64.75 -34.94 -7.73
CA THR A 946 -65.83 -35.74 -7.12
C THR A 946 -66.97 -34.86 -6.61
N SER A 947 -66.65 -33.73 -5.95
CA SER A 947 -67.65 -32.78 -5.49
C SER A 947 -68.44 -32.17 -6.66
N CYS A 948 -67.79 -31.81 -7.76
CA CYS A 948 -68.43 -31.26 -8.95
C CYS A 948 -69.39 -32.27 -9.60
N ALA A 949 -68.96 -33.53 -9.74
CA ALA A 949 -69.79 -34.58 -10.32
C ALA A 949 -71.06 -34.83 -9.50
N TYR A 950 -70.96 -34.89 -8.16
CA TYR A 950 -72.13 -35.11 -7.30
C TYR A 950 -73.01 -33.87 -7.11
N ALA A 951 -72.43 -32.66 -7.05
CA ALA A 951 -73.19 -31.42 -6.87
C ALA A 951 -74.21 -31.19 -8.00
N ASP A 952 -73.88 -31.61 -9.23
CA ASP A 952 -74.71 -31.43 -10.41
C ASP A 952 -75.44 -32.73 -10.86
N ASN A 953 -75.63 -33.69 -9.94
CA ASN A 953 -76.31 -34.98 -10.19
C ASN A 953 -75.69 -35.84 -11.31
N ARG A 954 -74.40 -35.66 -11.63
CA ARG A 954 -73.62 -36.43 -12.62
C ARG A 954 -72.74 -37.49 -11.95
N GLY A 955 -73.33 -38.26 -11.04
CA GLY A 955 -72.63 -39.35 -10.36
C GLY A 955 -72.14 -40.47 -11.30
N ASP A 956 -72.65 -40.54 -12.52
CA ASP A 956 -72.15 -41.42 -13.60
C ASP A 956 -70.66 -41.19 -13.90
N LEU A 957 -70.20 -39.93 -13.83
CA LEU A 957 -68.81 -39.54 -14.11
C LEU A 957 -67.80 -40.14 -13.14
N MET A 958 -68.26 -40.56 -11.95
CA MET A 958 -67.42 -41.27 -10.98
C MET A 958 -66.87 -42.57 -11.56
N GLN A 959 -67.68 -43.32 -12.30
CA GLN A 959 -67.30 -44.60 -12.88
C GLN A 959 -66.71 -44.46 -14.28
N THR A 960 -67.24 -43.54 -15.09
CA THR A 960 -66.83 -43.42 -16.50
C THR A 960 -65.53 -42.64 -16.70
N THR A 961 -65.24 -41.68 -15.82
CA THR A 961 -64.16 -40.70 -16.04
C THR A 961 -63.19 -40.62 -14.86
N ILE A 962 -63.70 -40.44 -13.63
CA ILE A 962 -62.85 -40.23 -12.44
C ILE A 962 -62.11 -41.51 -12.03
N ALA A 963 -62.80 -42.66 -11.96
CA ALA A 963 -62.16 -43.92 -11.53
C ALA A 963 -61.03 -44.40 -12.47
N PRO A 964 -61.20 -44.43 -13.82
CA PRO A 964 -60.11 -44.76 -14.73
C PRO A 964 -58.91 -43.81 -14.62
N ALA A 965 -59.17 -42.50 -14.46
CA ALA A 965 -58.12 -41.50 -14.31
C ALA A 965 -57.37 -41.63 -12.99
N ALA A 966 -58.06 -41.94 -11.89
CA ALA A 966 -57.46 -42.19 -10.58
C ALA A 966 -56.56 -43.44 -10.61
N ALA A 967 -57.00 -44.52 -11.26
CA ALA A 967 -56.19 -45.73 -11.43
C ALA A 967 -54.89 -45.45 -12.21
N GLY A 968 -54.99 -44.74 -13.35
CA GLY A 968 -53.82 -44.35 -14.14
C GLY A 968 -52.85 -43.45 -13.37
N ALA A 969 -53.36 -42.48 -12.61
CA ALA A 969 -52.52 -41.63 -11.77
C ALA A 969 -51.81 -42.40 -10.64
N ALA A 970 -52.46 -43.41 -10.06
CA ALA A 970 -51.88 -44.24 -9.01
C ALA A 970 -50.69 -45.07 -9.53
N GLU A 971 -50.82 -45.64 -10.74
CA GLU A 971 -49.75 -46.38 -11.41
C GLU A 971 -48.55 -45.48 -11.72
N GLU A 972 -48.79 -44.29 -12.27
CA GLU A 972 -47.77 -43.28 -12.57
C GLU A 972 -46.97 -42.88 -11.31
N HIS A 973 -47.66 -42.63 -10.19
CA HIS A 973 -47.00 -42.31 -8.92
C HIS A 973 -46.22 -43.50 -8.37
N ILE A 974 -46.73 -44.73 -8.46
CA ILE A 974 -46.02 -45.94 -8.01
C ILE A 974 -44.69 -46.10 -8.75
N GLU A 975 -44.66 -45.92 -10.06
CA GLU A 975 -43.42 -45.99 -10.85
C GLU A 975 -42.46 -44.86 -10.47
N THR A 976 -42.96 -43.63 -10.39
CA THR A 976 -42.15 -42.44 -10.05
C THR A 976 -41.47 -42.59 -8.68
N PHE A 977 -42.19 -43.04 -7.65
CA PHE A 977 -41.61 -43.21 -6.32
C PHE A 977 -40.59 -44.36 -6.25
N LYS A 978 -40.79 -45.45 -7.00
CA LYS A 978 -39.78 -46.52 -7.13
C LYS A 978 -38.48 -45.99 -7.73
N GLU A 979 -38.58 -45.19 -8.79
CA GLU A 979 -37.43 -44.58 -9.43
C GLU A 979 -36.73 -43.57 -8.50
N ASN A 980 -37.48 -42.73 -7.80
CA ASN A 980 -36.92 -41.75 -6.86
C ASN A 980 -36.13 -42.43 -5.74
N LYS A 981 -36.66 -43.52 -5.18
CA LYS A 981 -35.95 -44.34 -4.19
C LYS A 981 -34.63 -44.86 -4.73
N ALA A 982 -34.65 -45.49 -5.91
CA ALA A 982 -33.46 -46.06 -6.54
C ALA A 982 -32.39 -44.98 -6.86
N ARG A 983 -32.81 -43.80 -7.31
CA ARG A 983 -31.91 -42.65 -7.56
C ARG A 983 -31.27 -42.15 -6.27
N SER A 984 -32.05 -41.98 -5.21
CA SER A 984 -31.56 -41.53 -3.90
C SER A 984 -30.47 -42.47 -3.35
N GLU A 985 -30.74 -43.77 -3.35
CA GLU A 985 -29.80 -44.81 -2.91
C GLU A 985 -28.51 -44.81 -3.75
N LYS A 986 -28.62 -44.70 -5.08
CA LYS A 986 -27.46 -44.66 -5.99
C LYS A 986 -26.57 -43.44 -5.74
N TYR A 987 -27.15 -42.25 -5.63
CA TYR A 987 -26.38 -41.01 -5.47
C TYR A 987 -25.73 -40.90 -4.08
N VAL A 988 -26.40 -41.35 -3.02
CA VAL A 988 -25.79 -41.37 -1.69
C VAL A 988 -24.68 -42.39 -1.56
N ALA A 989 -24.78 -43.54 -2.21
CA ALA A 989 -23.67 -44.48 -2.29
C ALA A 989 -22.42 -43.83 -2.92
N ARG A 990 -22.59 -43.09 -4.03
CA ARG A 990 -21.50 -42.34 -4.68
C ARG A 990 -20.95 -41.22 -3.78
N LEU A 991 -21.82 -40.51 -3.07
CA LEU A 991 -21.42 -39.44 -2.16
C LEU A 991 -20.56 -39.98 -0.99
N LYS A 992 -20.95 -41.12 -0.41
CA LYS A 992 -20.18 -41.81 0.63
C LYS A 992 -18.78 -42.22 0.15
N ASP A 993 -18.70 -42.69 -1.10
CA ASP A 993 -17.41 -43.05 -1.72
C ASP A 993 -16.51 -41.83 -1.93
N LEU A 994 -17.05 -40.70 -2.41
CA LEU A 994 -16.27 -39.46 -2.58
C LEU A 994 -15.77 -38.91 -1.24
N ARG A 995 -16.62 -38.90 -0.21
CA ARG A 995 -16.24 -38.49 1.16
C ARG A 995 -15.15 -39.40 1.73
N ARG A 996 -15.22 -40.72 1.51
CA ARG A 996 -14.17 -41.67 1.93
C ARG A 996 -12.83 -41.33 1.28
N ARG A 997 -12.81 -41.16 -0.06
CA ARG A 997 -11.59 -40.82 -0.81
C ARG A 997 -10.97 -39.49 -0.38
N ARG A 998 -11.80 -38.48 -0.08
CA ARG A 998 -11.32 -37.20 0.45
C ARG A 998 -10.59 -37.38 1.79
N ARG A 999 -11.18 -38.11 2.74
CA ARG A 999 -10.56 -38.35 4.06
C ARG A 999 -9.25 -39.12 3.95
N GLU A 1000 -9.23 -40.13 3.08
CA GLU A 1000 -8.01 -40.90 2.78
C GLU A 1000 -6.91 -39.99 2.21
N ALA A 1001 -7.26 -39.09 1.30
CA ALA A 1001 -6.30 -38.18 0.69
C ALA A 1001 -5.87 -37.01 1.60
N SER A 1002 -6.70 -36.56 2.54
CA SER A 1002 -6.27 -35.60 3.58
C SER A 1002 -5.28 -36.21 4.58
N SER A 1003 -5.20 -37.55 4.69
CA SER A 1003 -4.24 -38.24 5.57
C SER A 1003 -2.86 -38.46 4.92
N LEU A 1004 -2.76 -38.34 3.60
CA LEU A 1004 -1.53 -38.51 2.81
C LEU A 1004 -1.13 -37.12 2.26
N GLY A 1005 -0.05 -36.54 2.77
CA GLY A 1005 0.43 -35.22 2.34
C GLY A 1005 0.58 -35.07 0.83
N ALA A 1006 0.52 -33.82 0.34
CA ALA A 1006 0.30 -33.38 -1.06
C ALA A 1006 1.25 -33.91 -2.16
N ALA A 1007 2.14 -34.86 -1.87
CA ALA A 1007 3.13 -35.38 -2.81
C ALA A 1007 2.66 -36.58 -3.67
N ASP A 1008 1.55 -37.25 -3.34
CA ASP A 1008 1.18 -38.52 -4.01
C ASP A 1008 -0.24 -38.57 -4.63
N TRP A 1009 -0.83 -37.40 -4.91
CA TRP A 1009 -2.16 -37.30 -5.53
C TRP A 1009 -2.24 -37.95 -6.94
N SER A 1010 -1.09 -38.18 -7.58
CA SER A 1010 -0.99 -38.82 -8.90
C SER A 1010 -1.30 -40.33 -8.87
N ALA A 1011 -1.23 -41.00 -7.72
CA ALA A 1011 -1.44 -42.45 -7.61
C ALA A 1011 -2.93 -42.86 -7.52
N LEU A 1012 -3.85 -41.91 -7.29
CA LEU A 1012 -5.30 -42.14 -7.12
C LEU A 1012 -6.16 -41.78 -8.36
N GLY A 1013 -5.54 -41.62 -9.54
CA GLY A 1013 -6.23 -41.49 -10.82
C GLY A 1013 -6.49 -40.06 -11.32
N GLY A 1014 -5.78 -39.06 -10.80
CA GLY A 1014 -5.74 -37.72 -11.38
C GLY A 1014 -4.72 -37.63 -12.53
N ARG A 1015 -5.12 -37.10 -13.70
CA ARG A 1015 -4.24 -36.89 -14.85
C ARG A 1015 -3.04 -35.97 -14.49
N PRO A 1016 -1.83 -36.17 -15.06
CA PRO A 1016 -0.65 -35.35 -14.74
C PRO A 1016 -0.83 -33.91 -15.23
N LYS A 1017 -0.27 -32.94 -14.48
CA LYS A 1017 0.10 -31.64 -15.07
C LYS A 1017 1.11 -31.93 -16.19
N SER A 1018 0.72 -31.71 -17.44
CA SER A 1018 1.61 -31.83 -18.58
C SER A 1018 2.66 -30.74 -18.51
N GLY A 1019 3.92 -31.15 -18.69
CA GLY A 1019 5.11 -30.36 -18.48
C GLY A 1019 5.35 -29.26 -19.51
N GLN A 1020 6.12 -28.31 -19.01
CA GLN A 1020 7.07 -27.43 -19.65
C GLN A 1020 7.64 -27.93 -20.98
N TYR A 1021 7.43 -27.16 -22.05
CA TYR A 1021 8.35 -26.99 -23.19
C TYR A 1021 8.28 -25.55 -23.72
N ASP A 1022 9.46 -24.95 -23.73
CA ASP A 1022 10.06 -23.86 -24.50
C ASP A 1022 9.29 -23.18 -25.67
N GLY A 1023 9.32 -21.84 -25.67
CA GLY A 1023 9.41 -21.00 -26.88
C GLY A 1023 8.13 -20.50 -27.58
N GLY A 1024 7.95 -19.17 -27.60
CA GLY A 1024 7.36 -18.45 -28.74
C GLY A 1024 6.06 -17.66 -28.49
N ASP A 1025 6.10 -16.37 -28.83
CA ASP A 1025 5.00 -15.40 -28.92
C ASP A 1025 3.66 -15.92 -29.50
N GLY A 1026 2.55 -15.34 -29.04
CA GLY A 1026 1.31 -15.30 -29.82
C GLY A 1026 0.02 -15.10 -29.01
N ASP A 1027 -0.62 -13.96 -29.23
CA ASP A 1027 -1.98 -13.59 -28.82
C ASP A 1027 -3.07 -14.61 -29.17
N ASP A 1028 -4.15 -14.56 -28.37
CA ASP A 1028 -5.56 -14.91 -28.66
C ASP A 1028 -5.93 -16.24 -29.35
N PHE A 1029 -7.03 -16.83 -28.85
CA PHE A 1029 -7.77 -18.05 -29.27
C PHE A 1029 -7.28 -19.39 -28.65
N ASP A 1030 -8.15 -20.09 -27.90
CA ASP A 1030 -9.22 -20.91 -28.47
C ASP A 1030 -10.06 -21.56 -27.35
N ASP A 1031 -11.33 -21.13 -27.22
CA ASP A 1031 -12.37 -21.81 -26.44
C ASP A 1031 -12.90 -22.95 -27.33
N GLY A 1032 -12.07 -23.98 -27.50
CA GLY A 1032 -12.18 -24.93 -28.60
C GLY A 1032 -11.42 -26.24 -28.37
N ALA A 1033 -11.55 -26.88 -27.21
CA ALA A 1033 -10.96 -28.19 -27.00
C ALA A 1033 -11.91 -29.20 -26.33
N SER A 1034 -12.57 -29.94 -27.23
CA SER A 1034 -12.78 -31.39 -27.16
C SER A 1034 -13.96 -31.93 -26.35
N ASP A 1035 -15.07 -32.08 -27.09
CA ASP A 1035 -15.86 -33.31 -27.09
C ASP A 1035 -14.94 -34.54 -27.23
N ALA A 1036 -14.67 -35.20 -26.11
CA ALA A 1036 -14.25 -36.60 -26.09
C ALA A 1036 -15.32 -37.38 -25.31
N PRO A 1037 -16.01 -38.36 -25.91
CA PRO A 1037 -16.94 -39.21 -25.19
C PRO A 1037 -16.10 -40.12 -24.29
N SER A 1038 -15.95 -39.73 -23.03
CA SER A 1038 -15.35 -40.60 -22.03
C SER A 1038 -16.34 -41.73 -21.73
N LEU A 1039 -15.95 -42.93 -22.15
CA LEU A 1039 -16.41 -44.24 -21.68
C LEU A 1039 -16.47 -44.29 -20.14
N ALA A 1040 -17.59 -43.87 -19.57
CA ALA A 1040 -17.97 -44.07 -18.18
C ALA A 1040 -19.50 -43.93 -18.08
N SER A 1041 -20.23 -44.84 -18.72
CA SER A 1041 -21.69 -44.85 -18.80
C SER A 1041 -22.39 -45.49 -17.59
N ASP A 1042 -21.72 -45.70 -16.46
CA ASP A 1042 -22.30 -46.46 -15.33
C ASP A 1042 -23.13 -45.59 -14.35
N MET A 1043 -23.16 -44.27 -14.55
CA MET A 1043 -23.86 -43.37 -13.61
C MET A 1043 -25.30 -43.03 -13.98
N SER A 1044 -25.80 -43.41 -15.17
CA SER A 1044 -27.22 -43.26 -15.53
C SER A 1044 -28.04 -44.48 -15.12
N ALA A 1045 -29.04 -44.32 -14.27
CA ALA A 1045 -30.00 -45.39 -13.94
C ALA A 1045 -30.93 -45.79 -15.12
N TYR A 1046 -30.81 -45.11 -16.28
CA TYR A 1046 -31.65 -45.33 -17.46
C TYR A 1046 -31.04 -46.23 -18.55
N THR A 1047 -29.90 -46.89 -18.31
CA THR A 1047 -29.19 -47.62 -19.38
C THR A 1047 -29.44 -49.14 -19.46
N ASP A 1048 -30.35 -49.71 -18.66
CA ASP A 1048 -30.62 -51.16 -18.66
C ASP A 1048 -31.96 -51.60 -19.28
N ARG A 1049 -32.66 -50.73 -20.02
CA ARG A 1049 -33.87 -51.14 -20.77
C ARG A 1049 -33.85 -50.67 -22.23
N THR A 1050 -33.03 -51.31 -23.06
CA THR A 1050 -33.29 -51.36 -24.51
C THR A 1050 -33.06 -52.78 -25.05
N GLY A 1051 -34.16 -53.52 -25.19
CA GLY A 1051 -34.18 -54.83 -25.83
C GLY A 1051 -35.61 -55.31 -26.06
N LEU A 1052 -36.21 -54.90 -27.19
CA LEU A 1052 -37.53 -55.30 -27.74
C LEU A 1052 -38.74 -54.88 -26.85
N THR A 1053 -39.81 -54.23 -27.31
CA THR A 1053 -40.73 -54.46 -28.44
C THR A 1053 -41.48 -53.13 -28.74
N SER A 1054 -41.36 -52.55 -29.94
CA SER A 1054 -42.35 -52.57 -31.04
C SER A 1054 -43.75 -51.97 -30.76
N VAL A 1055 -44.01 -50.86 -31.49
CA VAL A 1055 -45.17 -50.62 -32.38
C VAL A 1055 -46.48 -50.05 -31.81
N ALA A 1056 -46.94 -49.01 -32.54
CA ALA A 1056 -48.27 -48.40 -32.67
C ALA A 1056 -48.71 -47.44 -31.54
N SER A 1057 -49.25 -46.26 -31.81
CA SER A 1057 -49.82 -45.71 -33.05
C SER A 1057 -49.80 -44.18 -33.02
N GLY A 1058 -49.31 -43.57 -34.10
CA GLY A 1058 -49.70 -42.22 -34.47
C GLY A 1058 -50.98 -42.24 -35.31
N THR A 1059 -51.69 -41.12 -35.33
CA THR A 1059 -52.34 -40.63 -36.55
C THR A 1059 -52.19 -39.12 -36.62
N SER A 1060 -51.56 -38.73 -37.71
CA SER A 1060 -51.25 -37.40 -38.22
C SER A 1060 -52.43 -36.74 -38.93
N SER A 1061 -52.36 -35.42 -39.11
CA SER A 1061 -52.54 -34.82 -40.43
C SER A 1061 -51.72 -33.53 -40.60
N ALA A 1062 -50.69 -33.63 -41.45
CA ALA A 1062 -50.07 -32.51 -42.16
C ALA A 1062 -50.99 -32.09 -43.33
N ALA A 1063 -50.83 -31.03 -44.11
CA ALA A 1063 -49.72 -30.12 -44.42
C ALA A 1063 -50.30 -28.84 -45.06
N SER A 1064 -49.55 -27.74 -45.09
CA SER A 1064 -49.13 -27.08 -46.36
C SER A 1064 -48.49 -25.71 -46.14
N THR A 1065 -47.29 -25.59 -46.68
CA THR A 1065 -46.66 -24.47 -47.40
C THR A 1065 -47.29 -23.07 -47.29
N VAL A 1066 -46.47 -22.07 -46.93
CA VAL A 1066 -46.03 -20.97 -47.80
C VAL A 1066 -44.98 -20.15 -47.04
N GLY A 1067 -43.91 -19.78 -47.75
CA GLY A 1067 -42.71 -19.16 -47.20
C GLY A 1067 -42.90 -17.77 -46.60
N GLY A 1068 -42.02 -17.47 -45.65
CA GLY A 1068 -41.79 -16.13 -45.13
C GLY A 1068 -40.51 -16.14 -44.32
N ARG A 1069 -39.40 -15.66 -44.92
CA ARG A 1069 -38.15 -15.34 -44.21
C ARG A 1069 -38.48 -14.49 -42.98
N LYS A 1070 -38.26 -15.01 -41.77
CA LYS A 1070 -38.16 -14.21 -40.54
C LYS A 1070 -36.78 -14.37 -39.93
N SER A 1071 -36.24 -13.21 -39.57
CA SER A 1071 -34.90 -12.94 -39.07
C SER A 1071 -34.53 -13.79 -37.86
N LYS A 1072 -33.23 -14.14 -37.79
CA LYS A 1072 -32.57 -14.69 -36.60
C LYS A 1072 -32.82 -13.74 -35.41
N LYS A 1073 -33.82 -14.05 -34.59
CA LYS A 1073 -33.98 -13.45 -33.26
C LYS A 1073 -32.86 -13.99 -32.39
N LYS A 1074 -31.91 -13.11 -32.05
CA LYS A 1074 -30.95 -13.27 -30.96
C LYS A 1074 -31.77 -13.59 -29.72
N LYS A 1075 -31.77 -14.85 -29.29
CA LYS A 1075 -32.42 -15.27 -28.05
C LYS A 1075 -31.54 -14.74 -26.93
N ASP A 1076 -32.05 -13.78 -26.18
CA ASP A 1076 -31.42 -13.27 -24.97
C ASP A 1076 -31.08 -14.44 -24.05
N LYS A 1077 -29.79 -14.80 -24.02
CA LYS A 1077 -29.17 -15.64 -23.00
C LYS A 1077 -29.01 -14.77 -21.74
N LYS A 1078 -30.12 -14.52 -21.04
CA LYS A 1078 -30.08 -14.04 -19.66
C LYS A 1078 -31.13 -14.83 -18.88
N GLY A 1079 -30.65 -15.79 -18.09
CA GLY A 1079 -31.51 -16.63 -17.24
C GLY A 1079 -31.17 -18.14 -17.19
N LYS A 1080 -30.16 -18.63 -17.90
CA LYS A 1080 -29.56 -19.96 -17.65
C LYS A 1080 -28.19 -19.80 -17.00
N LYS A 1081 -28.14 -19.29 -15.77
CA LYS A 1081 -26.97 -19.46 -14.90
C LYS A 1081 -27.23 -20.69 -14.02
N ASN A 1082 -26.25 -21.59 -14.00
CA ASN A 1082 -26.07 -22.67 -13.03
C ASN A 1082 -27.08 -23.84 -13.05
N ARG A 1083 -27.16 -24.58 -14.16
CA ARG A 1083 -27.28 -26.04 -14.04
C ARG A 1083 -25.94 -26.64 -14.48
N SER A 1084 -24.97 -26.69 -13.57
CA SER A 1084 -23.85 -27.61 -13.73
C SER A 1084 -24.45 -29.01 -13.74
N GLY A 1085 -24.38 -29.69 -14.88
CA GLY A 1085 -24.76 -31.10 -14.92
C GLY A 1085 -23.86 -31.87 -13.95
N LEU A 1086 -24.40 -32.88 -13.27
CA LEU A 1086 -23.64 -33.81 -12.45
C LEU A 1086 -22.56 -34.47 -13.31
N ARG A 1087 -21.35 -33.91 -13.28
CA ARG A 1087 -20.21 -34.38 -14.07
C ARG A 1087 -19.30 -35.18 -13.15
N ALA A 1088 -19.33 -36.51 -13.31
CA ALA A 1088 -18.44 -37.38 -12.58
C ALA A 1088 -16.97 -36.99 -12.84
N GLY A 1089 -16.17 -36.87 -11.78
CA GLY A 1089 -14.77 -36.45 -11.80
C GLY A 1089 -14.53 -34.94 -11.80
N SER A 1090 -15.56 -34.08 -11.73
CA SER A 1090 -15.33 -32.64 -11.59
C SER A 1090 -14.88 -32.26 -10.17
N PRO A 1091 -14.12 -31.16 -10.00
CA PRO A 1091 -13.74 -30.68 -8.66
C PRO A 1091 -14.94 -30.33 -7.75
N THR A 1092 -16.11 -30.07 -8.35
CA THR A 1092 -17.36 -29.76 -7.62
C THR A 1092 -18.31 -30.95 -7.51
N GLU A 1093 -17.93 -32.16 -7.97
CA GLU A 1093 -18.80 -33.33 -8.05
C GLU A 1093 -19.47 -33.63 -6.70
N GLU A 1094 -18.72 -33.61 -5.60
CA GLU A 1094 -19.23 -33.92 -4.27
C GLU A 1094 -20.30 -32.92 -3.80
N ARG A 1095 -20.04 -31.62 -3.99
CA ARG A 1095 -20.99 -30.55 -3.65
C ARG A 1095 -22.26 -30.64 -4.51
N ASP A 1096 -22.08 -30.76 -5.82
CA ASP A 1096 -23.18 -30.78 -6.77
C ASP A 1096 -24.06 -32.03 -6.56
N LEU A 1097 -23.46 -33.17 -6.18
CA LEU A 1097 -24.15 -34.40 -5.82
C LEU A 1097 -24.90 -34.28 -4.49
N ALA A 1098 -24.30 -33.68 -3.46
CA ALA A 1098 -24.97 -33.44 -2.18
C ALA A 1098 -26.20 -32.53 -2.36
N MET A 1099 -26.07 -31.45 -3.13
CA MET A 1099 -27.17 -30.54 -3.47
C MET A 1099 -28.26 -31.26 -4.28
N HIS A 1100 -27.88 -32.13 -5.21
CA HIS A 1100 -28.83 -32.92 -5.98
C HIS A 1100 -29.62 -33.90 -5.12
N VAL A 1101 -28.96 -34.61 -4.18
CA VAL A 1101 -29.64 -35.51 -3.23
C VAL A 1101 -30.69 -34.75 -2.42
N LEU A 1102 -30.36 -33.55 -1.92
CA LEU A 1102 -31.32 -32.71 -1.19
C LEU A 1102 -32.51 -32.27 -2.05
N SER A 1103 -32.31 -32.10 -3.36
CA SER A 1103 -33.38 -31.74 -4.30
C SER A 1103 -34.30 -32.90 -4.71
N LEU A 1104 -33.93 -34.15 -4.38
CA LEU A 1104 -34.74 -35.35 -4.68
C LEU A 1104 -35.89 -35.58 -3.69
N ALA A 1105 -36.04 -34.70 -2.68
CA ALA A 1105 -37.15 -34.71 -1.75
C ALA A 1105 -38.50 -34.69 -2.50
N PRO A 1106 -39.44 -35.60 -2.19
CA PRO A 1106 -40.80 -35.48 -2.69
C PRO A 1106 -41.40 -34.13 -2.29
N MET A 1107 -41.97 -33.39 -3.26
CA MET A 1107 -42.60 -32.11 -2.97
C MET A 1107 -43.82 -32.32 -2.07
N ALA A 1108 -44.01 -31.45 -1.08
CA ALA A 1108 -45.16 -31.50 -0.17
C ALA A 1108 -46.50 -31.56 -0.93
N LYS A 1109 -46.64 -30.77 -2.01
CA LYS A 1109 -47.81 -30.77 -2.88
C LYS A 1109 -48.08 -32.14 -3.51
N THR A 1110 -47.05 -32.84 -3.99
CA THR A 1110 -47.20 -34.19 -4.55
C THR A 1110 -47.63 -35.20 -3.50
N LEU A 1111 -47.17 -35.05 -2.26
CA LEU A 1111 -47.60 -35.92 -1.15
C LEU A 1111 -49.05 -35.63 -0.74
N GLU A 1112 -49.50 -34.37 -0.79
CA GLU A 1112 -50.91 -34.00 -0.60
C GLU A 1112 -51.80 -34.59 -1.70
N GLU A 1113 -51.41 -34.45 -2.97
CA GLU A 1113 -52.09 -35.01 -4.14
C GLU A 1113 -52.23 -36.55 -4.02
N VAL A 1114 -51.17 -37.24 -3.61
CA VAL A 1114 -51.18 -38.68 -3.33
C VAL A 1114 -52.13 -38.98 -2.17
N GLY A 1115 -52.15 -38.16 -1.12
CA GLY A 1115 -53.09 -38.29 -0.01
C GLY A 1115 -54.56 -38.23 -0.45
N GLU A 1116 -54.91 -37.27 -1.31
CA GLU A 1116 -56.26 -37.18 -1.90
C GLU A 1116 -56.59 -38.38 -2.78
N LEU A 1117 -55.62 -38.84 -3.57
CA LEU A 1117 -55.78 -40.00 -4.44
C LEU A 1117 -56.01 -41.28 -3.63
N LEU A 1118 -55.31 -41.46 -2.51
CA LEU A 1118 -55.51 -42.59 -1.59
C LEU A 1118 -56.93 -42.61 -1.00
N GLU A 1119 -57.43 -41.45 -0.57
CA GLU A 1119 -58.81 -41.30 -0.09
C GLU A 1119 -59.81 -41.72 -1.19
N LEU A 1120 -59.59 -41.26 -2.43
CA LEU A 1120 -60.44 -41.60 -3.57
C LEU A 1120 -60.38 -43.08 -3.92
N LEU A 1121 -59.20 -43.70 -3.95
CA LEU A 1121 -59.04 -45.13 -4.24
C LEU A 1121 -59.77 -45.99 -3.21
N VAL A 1122 -59.71 -45.63 -1.92
CA VAL A 1122 -60.46 -46.32 -0.86
C VAL A 1122 -61.96 -46.14 -1.05
N LEU A 1123 -62.43 -44.93 -1.39
CA LEU A 1123 -63.85 -44.66 -1.68
C LEU A 1123 -64.36 -45.50 -2.86
N LEU A 1124 -63.51 -45.73 -3.87
CA LEU A 1124 -63.81 -46.55 -5.04
C LEU A 1124 -63.68 -48.06 -4.79
N GLY A 1125 -63.29 -48.50 -3.59
CA GLY A 1125 -63.12 -49.91 -3.23
C GLY A 1125 -61.76 -50.52 -3.60
N HIS A 1126 -60.80 -49.70 -4.03
CA HIS A 1126 -59.44 -50.09 -4.43
C HIS A 1126 -58.42 -49.98 -3.29
N GLU A 1127 -58.73 -50.55 -2.13
CA GLU A 1127 -57.86 -50.46 -0.94
C GLU A 1127 -56.46 -51.09 -1.16
N GLY A 1128 -56.38 -52.14 -1.98
CA GLY A 1128 -55.11 -52.81 -2.31
C GLY A 1128 -54.13 -51.90 -3.07
N ASP A 1129 -54.65 -51.14 -4.03
CA ASP A 1129 -53.87 -50.20 -4.84
C ASP A 1129 -53.43 -49.01 -3.97
N ALA A 1130 -54.35 -48.50 -3.14
CA ALA A 1130 -54.04 -47.46 -2.15
C ALA A 1130 -52.93 -47.89 -1.19
N ARG A 1131 -52.99 -49.10 -0.64
CA ARG A 1131 -51.95 -49.64 0.26
C ARG A 1131 -50.59 -49.76 -0.45
N THR A 1132 -50.60 -50.16 -1.72
CA THR A 1132 -49.37 -50.28 -2.52
C THR A 1132 -48.74 -48.92 -2.77
N LEU A 1133 -49.51 -47.92 -3.19
CA LEU A 1133 -49.06 -46.56 -3.41
C LEU A 1133 -48.52 -45.94 -2.11
N GLN A 1134 -49.26 -46.05 -1.00
CA GLN A 1134 -48.82 -45.56 0.32
C GLN A 1134 -47.48 -46.19 0.74
N ARG A 1135 -47.30 -47.50 0.56
CA ARG A 1135 -46.05 -48.19 0.89
C ARG A 1135 -44.89 -47.66 0.06
N VAL A 1136 -45.05 -47.59 -1.26
CA VAL A 1136 -43.97 -47.18 -2.17
C VAL A 1136 -43.59 -45.71 -1.94
N ALA A 1137 -44.57 -44.82 -1.72
CA ALA A 1137 -44.32 -43.43 -1.37
C ALA A 1137 -43.58 -43.32 -0.02
N SER A 1138 -44.00 -44.08 1.00
CA SER A 1138 -43.33 -44.08 2.32
C SER A 1138 -41.88 -44.58 2.22
N GLU A 1139 -41.62 -45.65 1.47
CA GLU A 1139 -40.26 -46.16 1.27
C GLU A 1139 -39.33 -45.18 0.55
N ALA A 1140 -39.87 -44.39 -0.40
CA ALA A 1140 -39.10 -43.36 -1.09
C ALA A 1140 -38.78 -42.16 -0.18
N VAL A 1141 -39.74 -41.74 0.65
CA VAL A 1141 -39.53 -40.69 1.67
C VAL A 1141 -38.49 -41.15 2.70
N ASP A 1142 -38.63 -42.36 3.26
CA ASP A 1142 -37.69 -42.92 4.23
C ASP A 1142 -36.26 -43.00 3.65
N ALA A 1143 -36.12 -43.42 2.39
CA ALA A 1143 -34.83 -43.50 1.71
C ALA A 1143 -34.20 -42.11 1.46
N HIS A 1144 -35.01 -41.10 1.17
CA HIS A 1144 -34.55 -39.72 1.04
C HIS A 1144 -34.13 -39.14 2.40
N ASP A 1145 -34.91 -39.33 3.46
CA ASP A 1145 -34.59 -38.81 4.79
C ASP A 1145 -33.29 -39.40 5.34
N ALA A 1146 -33.05 -40.70 5.12
CA ALA A 1146 -31.76 -41.31 5.42
C ALA A 1146 -30.61 -40.68 4.60
N SER A 1147 -30.87 -40.43 3.31
CA SER A 1147 -29.90 -39.86 2.36
C SER A 1147 -29.55 -38.39 2.65
N LYS A 1148 -30.51 -37.64 3.20
CA LYS A 1148 -30.39 -36.23 3.57
C LYS A 1148 -29.30 -36.00 4.63
N ILE A 1149 -29.22 -36.89 5.62
CA ILE A 1149 -28.22 -36.80 6.69
C ILE A 1149 -26.81 -36.86 6.10
N ASP A 1150 -26.58 -37.81 5.18
CA ASP A 1150 -25.28 -37.97 4.52
C ASP A 1150 -24.93 -36.78 3.61
N ALA A 1151 -25.92 -36.19 2.93
CA ALA A 1151 -25.74 -35.02 2.08
C ALA A 1151 -25.42 -33.74 2.87
N GLN A 1152 -26.16 -33.48 3.95
CA GLN A 1152 -25.89 -32.34 4.84
C GLN A 1152 -24.50 -32.44 5.48
N THR A 1153 -24.14 -33.62 5.98
CA THR A 1153 -22.81 -33.82 6.58
C THR A 1153 -21.68 -33.59 5.55
N SER A 1154 -21.89 -33.96 4.28
CA SER A 1154 -20.93 -33.69 3.20
C SER A 1154 -20.75 -32.18 2.96
N LEU A 1155 -21.85 -31.45 2.96
CA LEU A 1155 -21.89 -30.02 2.70
C LEU A 1155 -21.26 -29.23 3.84
N ASP A 1156 -21.53 -29.61 5.09
CA ASP A 1156 -20.93 -29.02 6.28
C ASP A 1156 -19.41 -29.21 6.30
N GLU A 1157 -18.93 -30.42 5.97
CA GLU A 1157 -17.49 -30.72 5.83
C GLU A 1157 -16.84 -29.85 4.73
N LEU A 1158 -17.51 -29.63 3.60
CA LEU A 1158 -17.01 -28.77 2.51
C LEU A 1158 -17.04 -27.28 2.86
N MET A 1159 -18.07 -26.81 3.56
CA MET A 1159 -18.18 -25.42 4.03
C MET A 1159 -17.07 -25.07 5.03
N ALA A 1160 -16.72 -26.01 5.93
CA ALA A 1160 -15.58 -25.83 6.83
C ALA A 1160 -14.27 -25.64 6.05
N ILE A 1161 -14.03 -26.46 5.02
CA ILE A 1161 -12.83 -26.35 4.16
C ILE A 1161 -12.81 -25.04 3.37
N ALA A 1162 -13.95 -24.61 2.81
CA ALA A 1162 -14.05 -23.35 2.07
C ALA A 1162 -13.80 -22.13 2.98
N LYS A 1163 -14.26 -22.19 4.23
CA LYS A 1163 -14.02 -21.15 5.24
C LYS A 1163 -12.55 -21.02 5.60
N ASP A 1164 -11.83 -22.13 5.75
CA ASP A 1164 -10.38 -22.11 6.01
C ASP A 1164 -9.56 -21.56 4.83
N LYS A 1165 -10.11 -21.61 3.61
CA LYS A 1165 -9.49 -21.08 2.38
C LYS A 1165 -9.91 -19.65 2.00
N GLY A 1166 -10.82 -19.03 2.77
CA GLY A 1166 -11.34 -17.69 2.47
C GLY A 1166 -12.25 -17.61 1.23
N GLU A 1167 -12.87 -18.73 0.83
CA GLU A 1167 -13.78 -18.78 -0.33
C GLU A 1167 -15.22 -18.31 0.03
N LYS A 1168 -15.97 -17.77 -0.94
CA LYS A 1168 -17.36 -17.32 -0.73
C LYS A 1168 -18.32 -18.50 -0.50
N LEU A 1169 -19.11 -18.43 0.58
CA LEU A 1169 -20.01 -19.51 1.03
C LEU A 1169 -21.37 -19.56 0.29
N ASP A 1170 -21.72 -18.56 -0.51
CA ASP A 1170 -23.01 -18.47 -1.24
C ASP A 1170 -23.25 -19.66 -2.17
N ALA A 1171 -22.21 -20.40 -2.53
CA ALA A 1171 -22.26 -21.53 -3.43
C ALA A 1171 -22.65 -22.86 -2.75
N PHE A 1172 -22.85 -22.87 -1.43
CA PHE A 1172 -23.17 -24.04 -0.60
C PHE A 1172 -24.56 -23.97 0.05
N THR A 1173 -25.37 -22.94 -0.24
CA THR A 1173 -26.72 -22.81 0.32
C THR A 1173 -27.74 -23.60 -0.53
N PRO A 1174 -28.46 -24.58 0.05
CA PRO A 1174 -29.58 -25.23 -0.64
C PRO A 1174 -30.64 -24.19 -1.00
N THR A 1175 -31.19 -24.25 -2.21
CA THR A 1175 -32.44 -23.55 -2.52
C THR A 1175 -33.56 -24.19 -1.70
N ASP A 1176 -34.21 -23.43 -0.82
CA ASP A 1176 -35.25 -23.91 0.11
C ASP A 1176 -36.26 -24.85 -0.55
N ALA A 1177 -36.07 -26.16 -0.34
CA ALA A 1177 -37.09 -27.17 -0.58
C ALA A 1177 -37.80 -27.40 0.75
N GLY A 1178 -39.01 -26.88 0.88
CA GLY A 1178 -39.79 -26.86 2.12
C GLY A 1178 -39.81 -28.21 2.83
N ALA A 1179 -39.13 -28.28 3.99
CA ALA A 1179 -39.18 -29.41 4.89
C ALA A 1179 -40.47 -29.35 5.72
N GLY A 1180 -41.59 -29.72 5.11
CA GLY A 1180 -42.81 -30.05 5.84
C GLY A 1180 -42.78 -31.52 6.22
N GLY A 1181 -42.72 -31.84 7.51
CA GLY A 1181 -42.96 -33.21 7.96
C GLY A 1181 -44.40 -33.59 7.61
N VAL A 1182 -44.59 -34.52 6.67
CA VAL A 1182 -45.92 -34.99 6.29
C VAL A 1182 -46.34 -36.08 7.25
N GLU A 1183 -47.30 -35.75 8.12
CA GLU A 1183 -47.98 -36.72 8.96
C GLU A 1183 -49.03 -37.46 8.12
N TRP A 1184 -48.76 -38.71 7.75
CA TRP A 1184 -49.70 -39.52 6.99
C TRP A 1184 -50.94 -39.81 7.83
N LYS A 1185 -52.12 -39.36 7.38
CA LYS A 1185 -53.42 -39.59 8.06
C LYS A 1185 -53.75 -41.07 8.30
N TRP A 1186 -53.17 -42.00 7.53
CA TRP A 1186 -53.57 -43.41 7.51
C TRP A 1186 -52.46 -44.35 7.98
N THR A 1187 -52.10 -44.28 9.27
CA THR A 1187 -51.19 -45.24 9.91
C THR A 1187 -51.72 -46.69 9.87
N ALA A 1188 -53.03 -46.88 9.72
CA ALA A 1188 -53.70 -48.18 9.61
C ALA A 1188 -53.29 -49.00 8.37
N LEU A 1189 -52.77 -48.36 7.31
CA LEU A 1189 -52.34 -49.03 6.08
C LEU A 1189 -50.85 -49.45 6.10
N LYS A 1190 -50.11 -49.20 7.19
CA LYS A 1190 -48.71 -49.64 7.35
C LYS A 1190 -48.63 -51.15 7.61
N SER A 1191 -47.80 -51.88 6.87
CA SER A 1191 -47.48 -53.28 7.19
C SER A 1191 -46.56 -53.36 8.42
N ILE A 1192 -46.93 -54.18 9.41
CA ILE A 1192 -46.16 -54.42 10.65
C ILE A 1192 -44.76 -54.99 10.31
N LYS A 1193 -43.69 -54.21 10.50
CA LYS A 1193 -42.30 -54.73 10.48
C LYS A 1193 -41.92 -55.28 11.86
N LYS A 1194 -41.44 -56.54 11.88
CA LYS A 1194 -40.81 -57.19 13.05
C LYS A 1194 -39.55 -56.41 13.46
N THR A 1195 -39.55 -55.89 14.68
CA THR A 1195 -38.40 -55.28 15.34
C THR A 1195 -37.31 -56.34 15.56
N VAL A 1196 -36.13 -56.17 14.94
CA VAL A 1196 -34.90 -56.84 15.39
C VAL A 1196 -34.16 -55.83 16.27
N GLN A 1197 -34.05 -56.15 17.56
CA GLN A 1197 -33.24 -55.42 18.53
C GLN A 1197 -31.76 -55.56 18.18
N SER A 1198 -31.03 -54.44 18.09
CA SER A 1198 -29.61 -54.42 18.42
C SER A 1198 -29.37 -53.35 19.48
N THR A 1199 -29.20 -53.82 20.69
CA THR A 1199 -28.82 -53.10 21.89
C THR A 1199 -27.32 -52.81 21.89
N VAL A 1200 -26.95 -51.63 22.43
CA VAL A 1200 -25.72 -51.33 23.24
C VAL A 1200 -24.47 -50.97 22.42
N VAL A 1201 -23.65 -49.93 22.69
CA VAL A 1201 -23.25 -49.21 23.92
C VAL A 1201 -22.89 -47.73 23.59
N LYS A 1202 -23.09 -46.80 24.54
CA LYS A 1202 -22.47 -45.47 24.59
C LYS A 1202 -20.95 -45.57 24.83
N GLY A 1203 -20.15 -44.94 23.98
CA GLY A 1203 -18.75 -44.58 24.24
C GLY A 1203 -18.47 -43.25 23.57
#